data_AF-A0A953XQB4-F1
#
_entry.id   AF-A0A953XQB4-F1
#
_cell.length_a   1.000
_cell.length_b   1.000
_cell.length_c   1.000
_cell.angle_alpha   90.00
_cell.angle_beta   90.00
_cell.angle_gamma   90.00
#
_symmetry.space_group_name_H-M   'P 1'
#
loop_
_entity.id
_entity.type
_entity.pdbx_description
1 polymer ?
#
loop_
_entity_poly.entity_id
_entity_poly.type
_entity_poly.pdbx_seq_one_letter_code
_entity_poly.pdbx_strand_id
1 'polypeptide(L)'
;MRMPMLAALALLICLAQAAPLSVAAQDAVFVNKQYGFQVDRPQGWAFSEPSPPENSSYAMKLAKIKDAKETSLTIYAVPREENITNSREASDAVETNWKQNGKLSNITRGKDKLAGEEAHFLKGAYDAGARYTIRQHFLVKDDFVYILQSLAPEEDFKTADKELTPLLESFDFVPVDKDAERLREIAGHCGSEIEFAANWQEAARRANEEHKLVLVVFEVYRGLLTSRFTLTTVFMHPDIVELVNERFVPVFWAPGMNAPFDDPKVFGLGPSTFGSGLMVASADGQIVAQAVTGHPFHVYDICRTALREYSDTKPANANDPMELMRRGDLEAAEELLSTPTSGLEWRAKAALLRKLRRGEAALEALKQAAKGGETGTATEEALLQLNLGDNTKAAKLTAKAKDPEGRFYNCCARGAEKGFEEVEKDLRSIALEHAENRWGWLAASIVVEERLHGMLGVWKWPSEAQFNAWNLPKYELNEDPTAARDGALAFLLDSQSDDGRWINPRTANGKIFDLATSAICAASLLAHRDRQGAQTACEKTLNYLLEQELAADHSALFDYTIWAEIFALDYIARCNELEIGNRRKNIKAMDAIIEDMRKQQYPSGGWGYFHHESNPDNSIGFVTAPALLALKRANSAGAKVPGAMLVSAADALEHLQNPNGSYGYMWMSGKGDPAKEAEASLRSPLYALALKRVSRLDTQGVIKSLDVFLKHHDHVIAERGKSICHTGQEGTAPYYLLFGYRFAAEAVGELPASQRAAYKTALTHDVLKFRKADGSFLDYLSVGREYGAAMALTTLDMLLSPNGE
;
A
#
# COMPACT_ATOMS: atom_id res chain seq x y z
N MET A 1 22.94 -21.68 49.42
CA MET A 1 21.95 -22.67 48.94
C MET A 1 21.16 -21.99 47.83
N ARG A 2 21.42 -22.35 46.57
CA ARG A 2 20.77 -21.78 45.38
C ARG A 2 19.41 -22.46 45.19
N MET A 3 18.33 -21.67 45.08
CA MET A 3 17.02 -22.14 44.59
C MET A 3 17.11 -22.43 43.09
N PRO A 4 16.47 -23.50 42.56
CA PRO A 4 16.45 -23.81 41.13
C PRO A 4 15.54 -22.84 40.34
N MET A 5 15.93 -22.59 39.09
CA MET A 5 15.65 -21.44 38.21
C MET A 5 14.22 -21.35 37.62
N LEU A 6 13.27 -22.17 38.06
CA LEU A 6 11.94 -22.30 37.42
C LEU A 6 10.78 -21.55 38.12
N ALA A 7 11.06 -20.64 39.07
CA ALA A 7 10.09 -20.31 40.11
C ALA A 7 9.41 -18.94 40.12
N ALA A 8 9.66 -18.03 39.19
CA ALA A 8 9.18 -16.64 39.30
C ALA A 8 8.38 -16.16 38.09
N LEU A 9 7.17 -16.69 37.87
CA LEU A 9 6.32 -16.24 36.76
C LEU A 9 4.83 -16.23 37.10
N ALA A 10 4.31 -15.13 37.66
CA ALA A 10 2.86 -14.95 37.78
C ALA A 10 2.45 -13.47 37.91
N LEU A 11 1.47 -13.08 37.06
CA LEU A 11 0.64 -11.86 37.01
C LEU A 11 1.20 -10.61 36.32
N LEU A 12 0.64 -10.28 35.14
CA LEU A 12 -0.04 -9.00 34.87
C LEU A 12 -0.74 -9.02 33.48
N ILE A 13 -2.03 -8.65 33.46
CA ILE A 13 -2.92 -8.49 32.30
C ILE A 13 -3.22 -6.99 32.19
N CYS A 14 -3.11 -6.38 30.99
CA CYS A 14 -4.16 -5.55 30.37
C CYS A 14 -3.68 -4.74 29.14
N LEU A 15 -4.49 -4.88 28.07
CA LEU A 15 -4.99 -3.85 27.14
C LEU A 15 -4.04 -3.22 26.09
N ALA A 16 -4.23 -3.64 24.83
CA ALA A 16 -4.28 -2.75 23.67
C ALA A 16 -5.06 -3.40 22.51
N GLN A 17 -6.21 -2.82 22.16
CA GLN A 17 -6.94 -3.02 20.90
C GLN A 17 -6.65 -1.84 19.96
N ALA A 18 -6.84 -2.08 18.65
CA ALA A 18 -6.77 -1.17 17.49
C ALA A 18 -5.38 -1.08 16.83
N ALA A 19 -5.19 -1.11 15.50
CA ALA A 19 -6.09 -1.12 14.35
C ALA A 19 -5.32 -1.74 13.13
N PRO A 20 -5.93 -1.88 11.92
CA PRO A 20 -5.39 -2.69 10.83
C PRO A 20 -4.36 -1.92 10.00
N LEU A 21 -3.13 -2.43 10.02
CA LEU A 21 -2.07 -2.03 9.11
C LEU A 21 -1.92 -3.10 8.09
N SER A 22 -1.89 -2.67 6.83
CA SER A 22 -1.58 -3.50 5.67
C SER A 22 -2.18 -4.90 5.79
N VAL A 23 -3.33 -5.13 5.15
CA VAL A 23 -3.51 -6.47 4.58
C VAL A 23 -2.56 -6.60 3.38
N ALA A 24 -1.24 -6.45 3.62
CA ALA A 24 -0.32 -7.44 3.14
C ALA A 24 -0.89 -8.76 3.66
N ALA A 25 -0.94 -9.80 2.83
CA ALA A 25 -1.29 -11.13 3.31
C ALA A 25 -0.57 -11.35 4.65
N GLN A 26 -1.33 -11.30 5.75
CA GLN A 26 -0.78 -11.64 7.04
C GLN A 26 -0.55 -13.12 6.90
N ASP A 27 0.72 -13.52 6.82
CA ASP A 27 1.04 -14.91 6.51
C ASP A 27 0.23 -15.82 7.40
N ALA A 28 -0.37 -16.83 6.78
CA ALA A 28 -1.09 -17.88 7.48
C ALA A 28 -0.20 -18.61 8.49
N VAL A 29 1.13 -18.43 8.40
CA VAL A 29 2.15 -19.02 9.26
C VAL A 29 3.04 -17.91 9.82
N PHE A 30 3.20 -17.89 11.14
CA PHE A 30 4.24 -17.12 11.80
C PHE A 30 5.50 -17.98 11.93
N VAL A 31 6.65 -17.46 11.51
CA VAL A 31 7.95 -18.14 11.61
C VAL A 31 8.91 -17.29 12.44
N ASN A 32 9.50 -17.88 13.48
CA ASN A 32 10.55 -17.27 14.29
C ASN A 32 11.84 -18.09 14.19
N LYS A 33 12.72 -17.67 13.28
CA LYS A 33 14.01 -18.34 13.07
C LYS A 33 15.00 -18.13 14.21
N GLN A 34 14.91 -17.05 15.02
CA GLN A 34 15.80 -16.86 16.17
C GLN A 34 15.59 -17.94 17.24
N TYR A 35 14.33 -18.29 17.47
CA TYR A 35 13.97 -19.30 18.45
C TYR A 35 13.53 -20.63 17.79
N GLY A 36 13.74 -20.81 16.49
CA GLY A 36 13.59 -22.09 15.81
C GLY A 36 12.18 -22.69 15.78
N PHE A 37 11.13 -21.88 15.70
CA PHE A 37 9.76 -22.41 15.61
C PHE A 37 8.88 -21.66 14.61
N GLN A 38 7.79 -22.30 14.20
CA GLN A 38 6.70 -21.70 13.45
C GLN A 38 5.34 -22.14 14.02
N VAL A 39 4.28 -21.40 13.73
CA VAL A 39 2.89 -21.76 14.08
C VAL A 39 1.91 -21.06 13.14
N ASP A 40 0.78 -21.68 12.84
CA ASP A 40 -0.26 -21.03 12.04
C ASP A 40 -0.90 -19.86 12.78
N ARG A 41 -1.25 -18.82 12.03
CA ARG A 41 -1.99 -17.66 12.48
C ARG A 41 -3.40 -17.66 11.86
N PRO A 42 -4.40 -18.26 12.52
CA PRO A 42 -5.75 -18.28 12.03
C PRO A 42 -6.37 -16.89 12.04
N GLN A 43 -7.23 -16.64 11.07
CA GLN A 43 -7.96 -15.40 10.93
C GLN A 43 -8.86 -15.15 12.17
N GLY A 44 -8.96 -13.89 12.60
CA GLY A 44 -9.75 -13.51 13.78
C GLY A 44 -9.03 -13.68 15.13
N TRP A 45 -7.79 -14.16 15.13
CA TRP A 45 -6.92 -14.16 16.30
C TRP A 45 -5.95 -12.97 16.25
N ALA A 46 -5.88 -12.22 17.35
CA ALA A 46 -4.95 -11.13 17.54
C ALA A 46 -3.57 -11.68 17.90
N PHE A 47 -2.54 -11.20 17.22
CA PHE A 47 -1.14 -11.52 17.49
C PHE A 47 -0.51 -10.42 18.35
N SER A 48 0.37 -10.81 19.27
CA SER A 48 1.23 -9.91 20.03
C SER A 48 2.50 -10.61 20.48
N GLU A 49 3.59 -9.85 20.65
CA GLU A 49 4.83 -10.29 21.30
C GLU A 49 4.91 -9.59 22.66
N PRO A 50 4.27 -10.12 23.71
CA PRO A 50 4.35 -9.52 25.03
C PRO A 50 5.78 -9.57 25.54
N SER A 51 6.14 -8.65 26.46
CA SER A 51 7.43 -8.73 27.15
C SER A 51 7.60 -10.13 27.73
N PRO A 52 8.70 -10.84 27.40
CA PRO A 52 8.89 -12.18 27.87
C PRO A 52 8.98 -12.15 29.40
N PRO A 53 8.37 -13.12 30.08
CA PRO A 53 8.48 -13.22 31.52
C PRO A 53 9.93 -13.41 32.00
N GLU A 54 10.22 -13.12 33.27
CA GLU A 54 11.56 -13.25 33.85
C GLU A 54 12.12 -14.67 33.61
N ASN A 55 13.27 -14.77 32.94
CA ASN A 55 13.96 -16.01 32.51
C ASN A 55 13.47 -16.65 31.19
N SER A 56 12.46 -16.11 30.52
CA SER A 56 12.15 -16.48 29.12
C SER A 56 12.94 -15.60 28.16
N SER A 57 13.50 -16.17 27.10
CA SER A 57 14.11 -15.37 26.03
C SER A 57 13.06 -14.71 25.13
N TYR A 58 11.89 -15.33 25.02
CA TYR A 58 10.84 -14.86 24.12
C TYR A 58 9.44 -15.30 24.52
N ALA A 59 8.45 -14.49 24.14
CA ALA A 59 7.04 -14.80 24.28
C ALA A 59 6.26 -14.27 23.07
N MET A 60 5.33 -15.11 22.58
CA MET A 60 4.39 -14.74 21.54
C MET A 60 3.00 -15.24 21.89
N LYS A 61 1.98 -14.44 21.58
CA LYS A 61 0.59 -14.70 21.97
C LYS A 61 -0.36 -14.50 20.80
N LEU A 62 -1.17 -15.54 20.56
CA LEU A 62 -2.37 -15.51 19.73
C LEU A 62 -3.59 -15.50 20.65
N ALA A 63 -4.47 -14.51 20.52
CA ALA A 63 -5.63 -14.37 21.40
C ALA A 63 -6.90 -13.97 20.67
N LYS A 64 -8.03 -14.45 21.19
CA LYS A 64 -9.39 -14.07 20.78
C LYS A 64 -10.15 -13.63 22.01
N ILE A 65 -10.71 -12.42 21.97
CA ILE A 65 -11.48 -11.85 23.09
C ILE A 65 -12.94 -11.79 22.70
N LYS A 66 -13.82 -12.41 23.48
CA LYS A 66 -15.27 -12.38 23.32
C LYS A 66 -15.92 -12.14 24.67
N ASP A 67 -16.82 -11.15 24.77
CA ASP A 67 -17.55 -10.83 26.00
C ASP A 67 -16.61 -10.62 27.23
N ALA A 68 -15.49 -9.91 27.00
CA ALA A 68 -14.41 -9.69 27.98
C ALA A 68 -13.70 -10.96 28.50
N LYS A 69 -13.95 -12.12 27.88
CA LYS A 69 -13.26 -13.38 28.17
C LYS A 69 -12.24 -13.69 27.06
N GLU A 70 -11.06 -14.10 27.48
CA GLU A 70 -9.94 -14.40 26.59
C GLU A 70 -9.81 -15.90 26.36
N THR A 71 -9.66 -16.29 25.10
CA THR A 71 -9.11 -17.57 24.67
C THR A 71 -7.77 -17.31 23.99
N SER A 72 -6.68 -17.96 24.41
CA SER A 72 -5.36 -17.71 23.84
C SER A 72 -4.45 -18.94 23.78
N LEU A 73 -3.51 -18.89 22.84
CA LEU A 73 -2.30 -19.70 22.79
C LEU A 73 -1.10 -18.77 22.97
N THR A 74 -0.26 -19.04 23.97
CA THR A 74 1.00 -18.31 24.18
C THR A 74 2.17 -19.28 24.06
N ILE A 75 3.16 -18.94 23.25
CA ILE A 75 4.39 -19.71 23.06
C ILE A 75 5.51 -18.99 23.78
N TYR A 76 6.21 -19.70 24.67
CA TYR A 76 7.43 -19.23 25.31
C TYR A 76 8.62 -20.04 24.81
N ALA A 77 9.73 -19.36 24.53
CA ALA A 77 11.03 -20.01 24.35
C ALA A 77 11.90 -19.67 25.58
N VAL A 78 12.23 -20.69 26.35
CA VAL A 78 12.98 -20.59 27.60
C VAL A 78 14.34 -21.24 27.42
N PRO A 79 15.46 -20.60 27.81
CA PRO A 79 16.77 -21.24 27.81
C PRO A 79 16.73 -22.58 28.55
N ARG A 80 17.27 -23.61 27.91
CA ARG A 80 17.27 -24.96 28.46
C ARG A 80 18.33 -25.12 29.54
N GLU A 81 17.93 -25.53 30.73
CA GLU A 81 18.86 -25.97 31.77
C GLU A 81 19.48 -27.34 31.42
N GLU A 82 20.74 -27.58 31.80
CA GLU A 82 21.48 -28.82 31.45
C GLU A 82 20.77 -30.11 31.91
N ASN A 83 20.02 -30.05 33.01
CA ASN A 83 19.28 -31.16 33.61
C ASN A 83 17.90 -31.41 32.98
N ILE A 84 17.46 -30.58 32.03
CA ILE A 84 16.21 -30.80 31.29
C ILE A 84 16.57 -31.35 29.92
N THR A 85 16.27 -32.61 29.66
CA THR A 85 16.62 -33.31 28.40
C THR A 85 15.44 -33.70 27.54
N ASN A 86 14.24 -33.70 28.11
CA ASN A 86 13.01 -34.10 27.44
C ASN A 86 11.79 -33.36 28.02
N SER A 87 10.67 -33.44 27.31
CA SER A 87 9.42 -32.75 27.68
C SER A 87 8.84 -33.20 29.03
N ARG A 88 9.09 -34.45 29.44
CA ARG A 88 8.65 -34.96 30.76
C ARG A 88 9.38 -34.23 31.89
N GLU A 89 10.70 -34.13 31.82
CA GLU A 89 11.51 -33.42 32.82
C GLU A 89 11.14 -31.94 32.91
N ALA A 90 10.90 -31.28 31.76
CA ALA A 90 10.38 -29.91 31.72
C ALA A 90 9.02 -29.79 32.43
N SER A 91 8.09 -30.70 32.15
CA SER A 91 6.77 -30.72 32.79
C SER A 91 6.84 -31.00 34.30
N ASP A 92 7.71 -31.92 34.75
CA ASP A 92 7.87 -32.27 36.16
C ASP A 92 8.43 -31.08 36.96
N ALA A 93 9.33 -30.29 36.36
CA ALA A 93 9.88 -29.08 36.96
C ALA A 93 8.80 -27.99 37.13
N VAL A 94 7.96 -27.77 36.11
CA VAL A 94 6.87 -26.78 36.16
C VAL A 94 5.76 -27.21 37.12
N GLU A 95 5.39 -28.49 37.16
CA GLU A 95 4.36 -28.97 38.09
C GLU A 95 4.79 -28.82 39.54
N THR A 96 6.07 -29.09 39.83
CA THR A 96 6.63 -28.88 41.17
C THR A 96 6.44 -27.43 41.60
N ASN A 97 6.66 -26.48 40.68
CA ASN A 97 6.39 -25.08 40.92
C ASN A 97 4.89 -24.77 41.13
N TRP A 98 4.02 -25.29 40.25
CA TRP A 98 2.57 -25.09 40.34
C TRP A 98 2.02 -25.55 41.70
N LYS A 99 2.50 -26.69 42.20
CA LYS A 99 2.11 -27.24 43.52
C LYS A 99 2.63 -26.41 44.68
N GLN A 100 3.83 -25.84 44.57
CA GLN A 100 4.43 -25.02 45.63
C GLN A 100 3.80 -23.62 45.72
N ASN A 101 3.40 -23.04 44.58
CA ASN A 101 2.85 -21.69 44.50
C ASN A 101 1.34 -21.60 44.81
N GLY A 102 0.62 -22.72 44.83
CA GLY A 102 -0.77 -22.81 45.34
C GLY A 102 -1.85 -22.07 44.54
N LYS A 103 -1.53 -21.50 43.37
CA LYS A 103 -2.45 -20.70 42.53
C LYS A 103 -3.27 -21.54 41.53
N LEU A 104 -2.97 -22.82 41.39
CA LEU A 104 -3.59 -23.73 40.43
C LEU A 104 -4.16 -24.96 41.14
N SER A 105 -5.35 -25.37 40.74
CA SER A 105 -6.06 -26.55 41.29
C SER A 105 -6.36 -27.57 40.19
N ASN A 106 -6.73 -28.81 40.57
CA ASN A 106 -7.13 -29.88 39.64
C ASN A 106 -6.07 -30.18 38.55
N ILE A 107 -4.79 -30.20 38.94
CA ILE A 107 -3.69 -30.47 38.01
C ILE A 107 -3.79 -31.90 37.49
N THR A 108 -3.82 -32.04 36.17
CA THR A 108 -3.83 -33.30 35.44
C THR A 108 -2.65 -33.34 34.47
N ARG A 109 -2.12 -34.54 34.26
CA ARG A 109 -1.03 -34.80 33.31
C ARG A 109 -1.59 -35.48 32.07
N GLY A 110 -0.97 -35.21 30.94
CA GLY A 110 -1.18 -36.01 29.74
C GLY A 110 0.01 -35.90 28.80
N LYS A 111 -0.14 -36.53 27.65
CA LYS A 111 0.87 -36.51 26.59
C LYS A 111 0.17 -36.47 25.24
N ASP A 112 0.71 -35.66 24.35
CA ASP A 112 0.31 -35.55 22.95
C ASP A 112 1.56 -35.66 22.07
N LYS A 113 1.38 -35.51 20.76
CA LYS A 113 2.47 -35.44 19.79
C LYS A 113 2.36 -34.12 19.02
N LEU A 114 3.36 -33.25 19.18
CA LEU A 114 3.42 -31.92 18.55
C LEU A 114 4.78 -31.75 17.87
N ALA A 115 4.83 -31.13 16.68
CA ALA A 115 6.06 -30.97 15.88
C ALA A 115 6.84 -32.29 15.67
N GLY A 116 6.13 -33.43 15.58
CA GLY A 116 6.74 -34.75 15.47
C GLY A 116 7.32 -35.35 16.77
N GLU A 117 7.37 -34.57 17.85
CA GLU A 117 7.97 -34.94 19.14
C GLU A 117 6.92 -35.31 20.21
N GLU A 118 7.34 -36.05 21.24
CA GLU A 118 6.47 -36.31 22.41
C GLU A 118 6.35 -35.03 23.25
N ALA A 119 5.12 -34.53 23.43
CA ALA A 119 4.82 -33.34 24.20
C ALA A 119 4.04 -33.70 25.47
N HIS A 120 4.72 -33.74 26.63
CA HIS A 120 4.03 -33.84 27.91
C HIS A 120 3.29 -32.54 28.18
N PHE A 121 2.11 -32.62 28.79
CA PHE A 121 1.35 -31.44 29.17
C PHE A 121 0.83 -31.49 30.60
N LEU A 122 0.68 -30.31 31.17
CA LEU A 122 -0.02 -30.07 32.43
C LEU A 122 -1.29 -29.27 32.15
N LYS A 123 -2.41 -29.69 32.74
CA LYS A 123 -3.68 -28.95 32.67
C LYS A 123 -4.20 -28.70 34.08
N GLY A 124 -4.56 -27.46 34.38
CA GLY A 124 -5.07 -27.06 35.70
C GLY A 124 -6.08 -25.93 35.61
N ALA A 125 -6.77 -25.67 36.72
CA ALA A 125 -7.71 -24.57 36.87
C ALA A 125 -7.05 -23.41 37.64
N TYR A 126 -7.14 -22.21 37.08
CA TYR A 126 -6.58 -20.95 37.57
C TYR A 126 -7.70 -19.98 37.94
N ASP A 127 -7.59 -19.31 39.10
CA ASP A 127 -8.55 -18.30 39.54
C ASP A 127 -7.88 -16.92 39.62
N ALA A 128 -8.36 -15.99 38.80
CA ALA A 128 -7.92 -14.60 38.78
C ALA A 128 -9.11 -13.63 38.73
N GLY A 129 -10.12 -13.88 39.57
CA GLY A 129 -11.40 -13.14 39.57
C GLY A 129 -12.46 -13.76 38.65
N ALA A 130 -12.05 -14.67 37.77
CA ALA A 130 -12.87 -15.65 37.07
C ALA A 130 -12.07 -16.95 36.91
N ARG A 131 -12.76 -18.09 36.76
CA ARG A 131 -12.13 -19.41 36.62
C ARG A 131 -11.73 -19.70 35.17
N TYR A 132 -10.44 -19.94 34.96
CA TYR A 132 -9.86 -20.32 33.68
C TYR A 132 -9.28 -21.71 33.76
N THR A 133 -9.25 -22.40 32.62
CA THR A 133 -8.43 -23.59 32.44
C THR A 133 -7.18 -23.19 31.67
N ILE A 134 -6.02 -23.60 32.21
CA ILE A 134 -4.72 -23.50 31.57
C ILE A 134 -4.25 -24.89 31.17
N ARG A 135 -3.70 -25.03 29.96
CA ARG A 135 -3.00 -26.24 29.51
C ARG A 135 -1.66 -25.83 28.91
N GLN A 136 -0.56 -26.34 29.48
CA GLN A 136 0.79 -26.09 28.98
C GLN A 136 1.37 -27.38 28.41
N HIS A 137 1.69 -27.39 27.13
CA HIS A 137 2.50 -28.42 26.49
C HIS A 137 3.97 -28.03 26.52
N PHE A 138 4.83 -29.01 26.77
CA PHE A 138 6.27 -28.84 26.87
C PHE A 138 6.96 -29.57 25.73
N LEU A 139 7.88 -28.88 25.08
CA LEU A 139 8.75 -29.44 24.04
C LEU A 139 10.19 -29.00 24.35
N VAL A 140 11.17 -29.84 24.00
CA VAL A 140 12.59 -29.54 24.22
C VAL A 140 13.32 -29.77 22.91
N LYS A 141 13.98 -28.72 22.40
CA LYS A 141 14.78 -28.81 21.18
C LYS A 141 15.90 -27.78 21.20
N ASP A 142 17.06 -28.20 20.72
CA ASP A 142 18.28 -27.40 20.73
C ASP A 142 18.55 -26.81 22.14
N ASP A 143 18.74 -25.50 22.22
CA ASP A 143 19.06 -24.75 23.43
C ASP A 143 17.81 -24.24 24.18
N PHE A 144 16.61 -24.67 23.78
CA PHE A 144 15.35 -24.15 24.32
C PHE A 144 14.38 -25.22 24.84
N VAL A 145 13.64 -24.82 25.86
CA VAL A 145 12.37 -25.44 26.28
C VAL A 145 11.25 -24.55 25.77
N TYR A 146 10.35 -25.13 24.99
CA TYR A 146 9.18 -24.46 24.45
C TYR A 146 7.96 -24.79 25.30
N ILE A 147 7.24 -23.75 25.73
CA ILE A 147 6.02 -23.89 26.51
C ILE A 147 4.87 -23.33 25.69
N LEU A 148 3.98 -24.20 25.23
CA LEU A 148 2.78 -23.85 24.48
C LEU A 148 1.59 -23.82 25.44
N GLN A 149 1.20 -22.62 25.85
CA GLN A 149 0.19 -22.38 26.86
C GLN A 149 -1.15 -22.01 26.23
N SER A 150 -2.11 -22.93 26.30
CA SER A 150 -3.53 -22.67 26.06
C SER A 150 -4.22 -22.10 27.30
N LEU A 151 -5.04 -21.06 27.13
CA LEU A 151 -5.87 -20.47 28.17
C LEU A 151 -7.29 -20.24 27.63
N ALA A 152 -8.31 -20.62 28.39
CA ALA A 152 -9.71 -20.25 28.11
C ALA A 152 -10.57 -20.30 29.38
N PRO A 153 -11.76 -19.67 29.42
CA PRO A 153 -12.69 -19.78 30.55
C PRO A 153 -13.03 -21.24 30.81
N GLU A 154 -13.10 -21.66 32.08
CA GLU A 154 -13.25 -23.08 32.44
C GLU A 154 -14.56 -23.68 31.89
N GLU A 155 -15.65 -22.90 31.91
CA GLU A 155 -16.96 -23.31 31.39
C GLU A 155 -16.97 -23.52 29.86
N ASP A 156 -16.14 -22.77 29.14
CA ASP A 156 -16.08 -22.75 27.68
C ASP A 156 -14.89 -23.55 27.12
N PHE A 157 -14.02 -24.09 27.98
CA PHE A 157 -12.76 -24.68 27.56
C PHE A 157 -12.95 -25.80 26.55
N LYS A 158 -13.99 -26.63 26.68
CA LYS A 158 -14.25 -27.71 25.71
C LYS A 158 -14.56 -27.20 24.31
N THR A 159 -15.18 -26.02 24.20
CA THR A 159 -15.45 -25.37 22.91
C THR A 159 -14.19 -24.69 22.40
N ALA A 160 -13.49 -23.96 23.27
CA ALA A 160 -12.21 -23.31 22.95
C ALA A 160 -11.14 -24.31 22.51
N ASP A 161 -11.11 -25.51 23.09
CA ASP A 161 -10.17 -26.59 22.76
C ASP A 161 -10.26 -27.01 21.28
N LYS A 162 -11.46 -26.93 20.68
CA LYS A 162 -11.64 -27.21 19.24
C LYS A 162 -10.97 -26.16 18.35
N GLU A 163 -10.81 -24.94 18.83
CA GLU A 163 -10.12 -23.85 18.12
C GLU A 163 -8.61 -23.84 18.44
N LEU A 164 -8.23 -24.23 19.67
CA LEU A 164 -6.84 -24.25 20.15
C LEU A 164 -6.05 -25.48 19.69
N THR A 165 -6.70 -26.63 19.49
CA THR A 165 -6.00 -27.85 19.05
C THR A 165 -5.36 -27.71 17.67
N PRO A 166 -6.05 -27.23 16.62
CA PRO A 166 -5.41 -27.01 15.32
C PRO A 166 -4.22 -26.03 15.39
N LEU A 167 -4.32 -25.02 16.26
CA LEU A 167 -3.25 -24.06 16.55
C LEU A 167 -2.03 -24.69 17.22
N LEU A 168 -2.24 -25.64 18.13
CA LEU A 168 -1.16 -26.40 18.75
C LEU A 168 -0.52 -27.36 17.74
N GLU A 169 -1.34 -28.02 16.92
CA GLU A 169 -0.90 -29.01 15.93
C GLU A 169 -0.12 -28.38 14.77
N SER A 170 -0.33 -27.09 14.48
CA SER A 170 0.45 -26.35 13.49
C SER A 170 1.81 -25.86 13.99
N PHE A 171 2.09 -26.01 15.29
CA PHE A 171 3.42 -25.72 15.80
C PHE A 171 4.43 -26.71 15.22
N ASP A 172 5.49 -26.19 14.60
CA ASP A 172 6.59 -26.99 14.08
C ASP A 172 7.93 -26.30 14.33
N PHE A 173 8.99 -27.09 14.31
CA PHE A 173 10.36 -26.60 14.46
C PHE A 173 10.94 -26.17 13.12
N VAL A 174 11.60 -25.02 13.13
CA VAL A 174 12.41 -24.56 11.99
C VAL A 174 13.87 -24.42 12.44
N PRO A 175 14.85 -24.50 11.51
CA PRO A 175 16.24 -24.30 11.87
C PRO A 175 16.47 -22.97 12.60
N VAL A 176 17.17 -23.02 13.74
CA VAL A 176 17.59 -21.82 14.47
C VAL A 176 18.61 -21.04 13.64
N ASP A 177 18.28 -19.80 13.31
CA ASP A 177 19.18 -18.83 12.72
C ASP A 177 19.92 -18.08 13.83
N LYS A 178 21.16 -18.50 14.08
CA LYS A 178 22.02 -17.94 15.13
C LYS A 178 22.40 -16.48 14.89
N ASP A 179 22.31 -16.01 13.64
CA ASP A 179 22.63 -14.63 13.28
C ASP A 179 21.40 -13.71 13.33
N ALA A 180 20.19 -14.25 13.53
CA ALA A 180 18.94 -13.49 13.41
C ALA A 180 18.86 -12.27 14.35
N GLU A 181 19.33 -12.40 15.60
CA GLU A 181 19.36 -11.29 16.56
C GLU A 181 20.38 -10.23 16.14
N ARG A 182 21.58 -10.67 15.76
CA ARG A 182 22.65 -9.78 15.31
C ARG A 182 22.25 -9.04 14.04
N LEU A 183 21.60 -9.71 13.09
CA LEU A 183 21.08 -9.10 11.87
C LEU A 183 19.99 -8.07 12.18
N ARG A 184 19.10 -8.32 13.16
CA ARG A 184 18.13 -7.32 13.62
C ARG A 184 18.78 -6.10 14.26
N GLU A 185 19.82 -6.29 15.06
CA GLU A 185 20.61 -5.20 15.64
C GLU A 185 21.25 -4.35 14.53
N ILE A 186 21.91 -4.99 13.57
CA ILE A 186 22.54 -4.33 12.41
C ILE A 186 21.48 -3.57 11.58
N ALA A 187 20.34 -4.19 11.30
CA ALA A 187 19.23 -3.54 10.59
C ALA A 187 18.65 -2.34 11.36
N GLY A 188 18.69 -2.38 12.69
CA GLY A 188 18.26 -1.28 13.57
C GLY A 188 19.06 0.02 13.41
N HIS A 189 20.23 -0.03 12.78
CA HIS A 189 21.02 1.16 12.43
C HIS A 189 20.56 1.85 11.15
N CYS A 190 19.63 1.27 10.38
CA CYS A 190 19.09 1.93 9.19
C CYS A 190 18.53 3.34 9.51
N GLY A 191 18.99 4.34 8.74
CA GLY A 191 18.66 5.75 8.92
C GLY A 191 19.45 6.49 10.01
N SER A 192 20.39 5.84 10.71
CA SER A 192 21.15 6.48 11.81
C SER A 192 22.19 7.51 11.33
N GLU A 193 22.42 7.64 10.02
CA GLU A 193 23.23 8.71 9.43
C GLU A 193 22.51 10.07 9.42
N ILE A 194 21.24 10.10 9.80
CA ILE A 194 20.39 11.29 9.83
C ILE A 194 20.02 11.61 11.27
N GLU A 195 20.22 12.87 11.67
CA GLU A 195 19.88 13.34 13.01
C GLU A 195 18.44 13.87 13.06
N PHE A 196 17.49 13.00 13.45
CA PHE A 196 16.09 13.37 13.62
C PHE A 196 15.85 14.24 14.86
N ALA A 197 15.05 15.30 14.71
CA ALA A 197 14.52 16.04 15.84
C ALA A 197 13.51 15.19 16.63
N ALA A 198 13.51 15.34 17.95
CA ALA A 198 12.65 14.56 18.84
C ALA A 198 11.16 14.97 18.78
N ASN A 199 10.88 16.22 18.41
CA ASN A 199 9.54 16.78 18.30
C ASN A 199 9.52 18.00 17.36
N TRP A 200 8.31 18.50 17.06
CA TRP A 200 8.14 19.67 16.20
C TRP A 200 8.84 20.93 16.71
N GLN A 201 8.79 21.21 18.01
CA GLN A 201 9.38 22.42 18.60
C GLN A 201 10.89 22.46 18.36
N GLU A 202 11.56 21.31 18.55
CA GLU A 202 12.98 21.18 18.27
C GLU A 202 13.28 21.27 16.77
N ALA A 203 12.45 20.63 15.94
CA ALA A 203 12.60 20.68 14.48
C ALA A 203 12.51 22.13 13.95
N ALA A 204 11.49 22.87 14.39
CA ALA A 204 11.25 24.26 14.02
C ALA A 204 12.37 25.21 14.53
N ARG A 205 12.82 25.01 15.76
CA ARG A 205 13.94 25.78 16.34
C ARG A 205 15.22 25.60 15.54
N ARG A 206 15.62 24.34 15.31
CA ARG A 206 16.80 24.00 14.49
C ARG A 206 16.66 24.51 13.06
N ALA A 207 15.49 24.37 12.44
CA ALA A 207 15.25 24.86 11.08
C ALA A 207 15.48 26.38 10.97
N ASN A 208 15.03 27.16 11.97
CA ASN A 208 15.29 28.59 12.03
C ASN A 208 16.77 28.93 12.26
N GLU A 209 17.43 28.26 13.20
CA GLU A 209 18.84 28.53 13.55
C GLU A 209 19.83 28.09 12.47
N GLU A 210 19.56 26.96 11.82
CA GLU A 210 20.41 26.36 10.79
C GLU A 210 20.03 26.86 9.38
N HIS A 211 19.00 27.70 9.25
CA HIS A 211 18.43 28.14 7.96
C HIS A 211 18.10 26.96 7.02
N LYS A 212 17.38 25.99 7.56
CA LYS A 212 16.95 24.75 6.90
C LYS A 212 15.42 24.67 6.82
N LEU A 213 14.91 23.82 5.94
CA LEU A 213 13.50 23.42 5.96
C LEU A 213 13.29 22.22 6.90
N VAL A 214 12.08 21.99 7.36
CA VAL A 214 11.72 20.79 8.14
C VAL A 214 11.24 19.69 7.19
N LEU A 215 11.85 18.51 7.27
CA LEU A 215 11.37 17.32 6.56
C LEU A 215 10.52 16.48 7.52
N VAL A 216 9.19 16.58 7.37
CA VAL A 216 8.24 15.86 8.21
C VAL A 216 7.98 14.48 7.62
N VAL A 217 8.25 13.44 8.42
CA VAL A 217 8.02 12.04 8.08
C VAL A 217 6.77 11.57 8.81
N PHE A 218 5.72 11.30 8.05
CA PHE A 218 4.45 10.83 8.59
C PHE A 218 4.27 9.35 8.25
N GLU A 219 4.57 8.47 9.20
CA GLU A 219 4.42 7.01 9.10
C GLU A 219 3.61 6.46 10.28
N VAL A 220 2.75 7.28 10.87
CA VAL A 220 1.85 6.87 11.94
C VAL A 220 0.50 7.47 11.65
N TYR A 221 -0.55 6.69 11.79
CA TYR A 221 -1.91 7.16 11.67
C TYR A 221 -2.59 7.09 13.03
N ARG A 222 -3.54 7.97 13.29
CA ARG A 222 -4.22 8.01 14.59
C ARG A 222 -4.90 6.66 14.85
N GLY A 223 -4.43 5.94 15.88
CA GLY A 223 -4.89 4.60 16.21
C GLY A 223 -4.20 3.45 15.46
N LEU A 224 -3.15 3.73 14.68
CA LEU A 224 -2.49 2.75 13.81
C LEU A 224 -0.96 2.99 13.67
N LEU A 225 -0.15 2.13 14.27
CA LEU A 225 1.32 2.23 14.32
C LEU A 225 2.00 1.46 13.19
N THR A 226 2.49 2.14 12.13
CA THR A 226 3.11 1.46 10.97
C THR A 226 4.58 1.15 11.24
N SER A 227 5.14 0.16 10.54
CA SER A 227 6.59 -0.01 10.49
C SER A 227 7.24 1.22 9.85
N ARG A 228 8.45 1.56 10.29
CA ARG A 228 9.20 2.73 9.79
C ARG A 228 9.97 2.40 8.51
N PHE A 229 9.23 2.22 7.42
CA PHE A 229 9.79 1.81 6.13
C PHE A 229 10.78 2.83 5.55
N THR A 230 10.57 4.13 5.79
CA THR A 230 11.48 5.18 5.30
C THR A 230 12.89 5.05 5.86
N LEU A 231 13.07 4.50 7.07
CA LEU A 231 14.38 4.29 7.67
C LEU A 231 15.20 3.25 6.91
N THR A 232 14.56 2.21 6.38
CA THR A 232 15.23 1.16 5.60
C THR A 232 15.28 1.48 4.11
N THR A 233 14.61 2.53 3.64
CA THR A 233 14.46 2.84 2.20
C THR A 233 14.95 4.25 1.84
N VAL A 234 14.10 5.26 1.95
CA VAL A 234 14.38 6.67 1.60
C VAL A 234 15.64 7.18 2.29
N PHE A 235 15.76 6.93 3.59
CA PHE A 235 16.88 7.39 4.42
C PHE A 235 18.12 6.49 4.38
N MET A 236 18.14 5.51 3.47
CA MET A 236 19.33 4.74 3.10
C MET A 236 19.86 5.14 1.71
N HIS A 237 19.13 5.96 0.95
CA HIS A 237 19.56 6.40 -0.37
C HIS A 237 20.63 7.50 -0.24
N PRO A 238 21.85 7.31 -0.80
CA PRO A 238 22.96 8.23 -0.57
C PRO A 238 22.66 9.70 -0.89
N ASP A 239 21.99 9.96 -2.02
CA ASP A 239 21.65 11.32 -2.43
C ASP A 239 20.66 12.00 -1.47
N ILE A 240 19.77 11.23 -0.83
CA ILE A 240 18.81 11.75 0.15
C ILE A 240 19.54 12.07 1.46
N VAL A 241 20.37 11.14 1.95
CA VAL A 241 21.13 11.32 3.19
C VAL A 241 22.00 12.58 3.11
N GLU A 242 22.73 12.76 2.00
CA GLU A 242 23.52 13.98 1.74
C GLU A 242 22.65 15.23 1.79
N LEU A 243 21.54 15.25 1.03
CA LEU A 243 20.67 16.41 0.92
C LEU A 243 20.00 16.77 2.26
N VAL A 244 19.53 15.76 3.00
CA VAL A 244 18.87 15.94 4.29
C VAL A 244 19.83 16.52 5.31
N ASN A 245 21.03 15.95 5.45
CA ASN A 245 22.02 16.43 6.41
C ASN A 245 22.46 17.88 6.11
N GLU A 246 22.55 18.25 4.84
CA GLU A 246 22.95 19.60 4.41
C GLU A 246 21.83 20.65 4.54
N ARG A 247 20.56 20.29 4.26
CA ARG A 247 19.51 21.28 3.98
C ARG A 247 18.20 21.12 4.75
N PHE A 248 18.05 20.05 5.53
CA PHE A 248 16.81 19.76 6.25
C PHE A 248 17.02 19.43 7.72
N VAL A 249 15.97 19.66 8.51
CA VAL A 249 15.83 19.12 9.87
C VAL A 249 14.69 18.10 9.82
N PRO A 250 14.98 16.79 9.86
CA PRO A 250 13.96 15.77 9.74
C PRO A 250 13.27 15.50 11.07
N VAL A 251 11.97 15.18 11.05
CA VAL A 251 11.18 14.85 12.24
C VAL A 251 10.14 13.78 11.90
N PHE A 252 10.03 12.75 12.74
CA PHE A 252 8.91 11.81 12.66
C PHE A 252 7.71 12.42 13.36
N TRP A 253 6.62 12.64 12.63
CA TRP A 253 5.36 13.04 13.24
C TRP A 253 4.78 11.88 14.05
N ALA A 254 4.19 12.20 15.20
CA ALA A 254 3.48 11.26 16.05
C ALA A 254 2.19 11.91 16.61
N PRO A 255 1.13 11.13 16.91
CA PRO A 255 -0.07 11.66 17.53
C PRO A 255 0.23 12.44 18.82
N GLY A 256 -0.38 13.63 18.95
CA GLY A 256 -0.14 14.54 20.08
C GLY A 256 1.08 15.45 19.91
N MET A 257 1.81 15.34 18.79
CA MET A 257 2.78 16.34 18.39
C MET A 257 2.06 17.65 18.06
N ASN A 258 2.28 18.70 18.86
CA ASN A 258 1.70 20.04 18.66
C ASN A 258 2.33 20.76 17.45
N ALA A 259 2.11 20.23 16.24
CA ALA A 259 2.56 20.82 14.98
C ALA A 259 1.45 21.73 14.39
N PRO A 260 1.78 22.91 13.82
CA PRO A 260 0.79 23.87 13.30
C PRO A 260 -0.09 23.36 12.16
N PHE A 261 0.40 22.36 11.42
CA PHE A 261 -0.31 21.73 10.32
C PHE A 261 -1.16 20.53 10.75
N ASP A 262 -1.22 20.20 12.04
CA ASP A 262 -1.98 19.04 12.52
C ASP A 262 -3.45 19.40 12.82
N ASP A 263 -4.39 18.89 12.02
CA ASP A 263 -5.82 18.99 12.30
C ASP A 263 -6.36 17.74 13.01
N PRO A 264 -6.70 17.79 14.31
CA PRO A 264 -7.22 16.66 15.06
C PRO A 264 -8.62 16.20 14.62
N LYS A 265 -9.35 17.03 13.86
CA LYS A 265 -10.71 16.70 13.38
C LYS A 265 -10.70 15.91 12.08
N VAL A 266 -9.55 15.83 11.40
CA VAL A 266 -9.39 15.09 10.15
C VAL A 266 -8.61 13.80 10.41
N PHE A 267 -8.97 12.70 9.75
CA PHE A 267 -8.10 11.52 9.76
C PHE A 267 -6.89 11.77 8.85
N GLY A 268 -5.70 11.96 9.44
CA GLY A 268 -4.49 12.48 8.77
C GLY A 268 -4.00 13.78 9.42
N LEU A 269 -3.24 14.61 8.70
CA LEU A 269 -2.84 15.95 9.16
C LEU A 269 -3.78 17.07 8.65
N GLY A 270 -4.54 16.82 7.57
CA GLY A 270 -5.46 17.79 6.97
C GLY A 270 -6.04 17.33 5.61
N PRO A 271 -6.89 18.15 4.97
CA PRO A 271 -7.64 17.80 3.75
C PRO A 271 -6.80 17.70 2.47
N SER A 272 -5.51 18.02 2.54
CA SER A 272 -4.55 17.93 1.44
C SER A 272 -3.32 17.09 1.76
N THR A 273 -3.25 16.50 2.96
CA THR A 273 -2.11 15.70 3.39
C THR A 273 -2.44 14.22 3.29
N PHE A 274 -1.80 13.60 2.32
CA PHE A 274 -1.90 12.18 2.09
C PHE A 274 -0.98 11.46 3.09
N GLY A 275 -1.55 10.72 4.05
CA GLY A 275 -0.76 9.96 5.01
C GLY A 275 0.13 8.86 4.39
N SER A 276 1.11 8.37 5.16
CA SER A 276 2.37 7.77 4.69
C SER A 276 3.00 8.73 3.69
N GLY A 277 3.48 9.84 4.22
CA GLY A 277 3.93 10.98 3.43
C GLY A 277 5.19 11.59 3.99
N LEU A 278 6.07 11.99 3.08
CA LEU A 278 7.16 12.91 3.37
C LEU A 278 6.70 14.30 2.93
N MET A 279 6.74 15.26 3.85
CA MET A 279 6.35 16.64 3.61
C MET A 279 7.50 17.57 3.93
N VAL A 280 7.58 18.66 3.18
CA VAL A 280 8.50 19.75 3.46
C VAL A 280 7.71 20.89 4.07
N ALA A 281 8.15 21.35 5.23
CA ALA A 281 7.55 22.47 5.94
C ALA A 281 8.59 23.56 6.21
N SER A 282 8.14 24.81 6.24
CA SER A 282 8.89 25.89 6.86
C SER A 282 8.87 25.75 8.39
N ALA A 283 9.74 26.49 9.08
CA ALA A 283 9.84 26.43 10.54
C ALA A 283 8.59 26.91 11.29
N ASP A 284 7.76 27.77 10.67
CA ASP A 284 6.47 28.21 11.22
C ASP A 284 5.32 27.21 10.93
N GLY A 285 5.60 26.12 10.20
CA GLY A 285 4.67 25.02 9.98
C GLY A 285 3.84 25.12 8.69
N GLN A 286 4.19 26.01 7.76
CA GLN A 286 3.58 25.98 6.43
C GLN A 286 4.12 24.79 5.63
N ILE A 287 3.23 23.89 5.18
CA ILE A 287 3.59 22.83 4.24
C ILE A 287 3.83 23.44 2.85
N VAL A 288 5.06 23.29 2.33
CA VAL A 288 5.49 23.88 1.05
C VAL A 288 5.66 22.85 -0.06
N ALA A 289 5.85 21.58 0.29
CA ALA A 289 5.87 20.47 -0.66
C ALA A 289 5.48 19.14 -0.01
N GLN A 290 5.08 18.16 -0.82
CA GLN A 290 4.73 16.82 -0.36
C GLN A 290 5.06 15.76 -1.40
N ALA A 291 5.67 14.66 -0.96
CA ALA A 291 5.86 13.46 -1.76
C ALA A 291 4.65 12.53 -1.65
N VAL A 292 4.19 12.05 -2.80
CA VAL A 292 3.09 11.07 -2.97
C VAL A 292 3.54 9.64 -2.71
N THR A 293 4.83 9.36 -2.88
CA THR A 293 5.40 8.03 -2.77
C THR A 293 6.64 8.08 -1.88
N GLY A 294 6.95 6.95 -1.23
CA GLY A 294 8.24 6.74 -0.55
C GLY A 294 9.37 6.39 -1.53
N HIS A 295 9.25 6.68 -2.83
CA HIS A 295 10.31 6.36 -3.79
C HIS A 295 11.47 7.35 -3.63
N PRO A 296 12.72 6.90 -3.37
CA PRO A 296 13.83 7.81 -3.06
C PRO A 296 14.08 8.89 -4.12
N PHE A 297 14.10 8.55 -5.42
CA PHE A 297 14.26 9.55 -6.48
C PHE A 297 13.13 10.58 -6.54
N HIS A 298 11.90 10.22 -6.20
CA HIS A 298 10.78 11.16 -6.14
C HIS A 298 10.89 12.09 -4.93
N VAL A 299 11.20 11.54 -3.77
CA VAL A 299 11.45 12.33 -2.55
C VAL A 299 12.59 13.33 -2.77
N TYR A 300 13.66 12.91 -3.46
CA TYR A 300 14.81 13.77 -3.77
C TYR A 300 14.39 14.97 -4.64
N ASP A 301 13.59 14.72 -5.69
CA ASP A 301 13.11 15.75 -6.61
C ASP A 301 12.17 16.76 -5.92
N ILE A 302 11.26 16.27 -5.07
CA ILE A 302 10.37 17.11 -4.25
C ILE A 302 11.18 17.98 -3.29
N CYS A 303 12.17 17.40 -2.59
CA CYS A 303 13.03 18.15 -1.68
C CYS A 303 13.82 19.24 -2.41
N ARG A 304 14.43 18.92 -3.56
CA ARG A 304 15.16 19.91 -4.37
C ARG A 304 14.27 21.03 -4.88
N THR A 305 13.09 20.70 -5.37
CA THR A 305 12.12 21.70 -5.85
C THR A 305 11.70 22.62 -4.71
N ALA A 306 11.41 22.07 -3.53
CA ALA A 306 11.09 22.87 -2.34
C ALA A 306 12.24 23.80 -1.92
N LEU A 307 13.50 23.32 -1.94
CA LEU A 307 14.65 24.16 -1.62
C LEU A 307 14.82 25.31 -2.62
N ARG A 308 14.64 25.06 -3.92
CA ARG A 308 14.75 26.10 -4.95
C ARG A 308 13.70 27.20 -4.78
N GLU A 309 12.51 26.86 -4.31
CA GLU A 309 11.39 27.80 -4.16
C GLU A 309 11.33 28.50 -2.80
N TYR A 310 11.76 27.84 -1.72
CA TYR A 310 11.51 28.29 -0.34
C TYR A 310 12.75 28.41 0.53
N SER A 311 13.97 28.21 -0.01
CA SER A 311 15.22 28.37 0.74
C SER A 311 16.19 29.33 0.04
N ASP A 312 16.65 30.33 0.79
CA ASP A 312 17.66 31.31 0.33
C ASP A 312 19.09 31.00 0.80
N THR A 313 19.31 29.86 1.46
CA THR A 313 20.60 29.49 2.06
C THR A 313 21.68 29.24 0.99
N LYS A 314 22.74 30.06 1.03
CA LYS A 314 23.86 30.00 0.09
C LYS A 314 24.89 28.91 0.46
N PRO A 315 25.60 28.33 -0.52
CA PRO A 315 26.75 27.47 -0.25
C PRO A 315 27.89 28.25 0.43
N ALA A 316 28.70 27.54 1.21
CA ALA A 316 29.94 28.06 1.78
C ALA A 316 30.97 28.37 0.68
N ASN A 317 31.07 27.49 -0.33
CA ASN A 317 31.87 27.71 -1.53
C ASN A 317 31.04 27.51 -2.81
N ALA A 318 30.60 28.62 -3.40
CA ALA A 318 29.84 28.61 -4.66
C ALA A 318 30.64 28.10 -5.89
N ASN A 319 31.96 27.90 -5.77
CA ASN A 319 32.81 27.35 -6.82
C ASN A 319 33.15 25.86 -6.59
N ASP A 320 32.59 25.21 -5.57
CA ASP A 320 32.75 23.78 -5.34
C ASP A 320 31.54 23.00 -5.91
N PRO A 321 31.69 22.34 -7.07
CA PRO A 321 30.58 21.57 -7.65
C PRO A 321 30.13 20.40 -6.78
N MET A 322 31.00 19.84 -5.92
CA MET A 322 30.63 18.75 -5.01
C MET A 322 29.74 19.26 -3.88
N GLU A 323 30.05 20.43 -3.32
CA GLU A 323 29.19 21.08 -2.32
C GLU A 323 27.82 21.41 -2.92
N LEU A 324 27.79 22.05 -4.09
CA LEU A 324 26.55 22.36 -4.79
C LEU A 324 25.69 21.10 -5.03
N MET A 325 26.30 19.99 -5.44
CA MET A 325 25.58 18.72 -5.61
C MET A 325 25.02 18.15 -4.31
N ARG A 326 25.78 18.16 -3.20
CA ARG A 326 25.27 17.70 -1.89
C ARG A 326 24.10 18.56 -1.40
N ARG A 327 24.14 19.86 -1.71
CA ARG A 327 23.10 20.83 -1.36
C ARG A 327 21.88 20.82 -2.27
N GLY A 328 21.92 20.06 -3.38
CA GLY A 328 20.83 19.97 -4.36
C GLY A 328 20.84 21.07 -5.44
N ASP A 329 21.85 21.93 -5.47
CA ASP A 329 21.99 23.07 -6.39
C ASP A 329 22.61 22.61 -7.75
N LEU A 330 21.96 21.64 -8.41
CA LEU A 330 22.55 20.94 -9.56
C LEU A 330 22.74 21.83 -10.79
N GLU A 331 21.89 22.84 -10.99
CA GLU A 331 22.00 23.76 -12.13
C GLU A 331 23.29 24.60 -12.04
N ALA A 332 23.64 25.07 -10.84
CA ALA A 332 24.91 25.76 -10.60
C ALA A 332 26.11 24.81 -10.74
N ALA A 333 26.00 23.57 -10.26
CA ALA A 333 27.03 22.56 -10.46
C ALA A 333 27.24 22.22 -11.95
N GLU A 334 26.16 22.24 -12.75
CA GLU A 334 26.20 22.00 -14.20
C GLU A 334 26.96 23.11 -14.94
N GLU A 335 26.81 24.36 -14.52
CA GLU A 335 27.56 25.48 -15.08
C GLU A 335 29.07 25.31 -14.85
N LEU A 336 29.48 25.00 -13.62
CA LEU A 336 30.90 24.76 -13.28
C LEU A 336 31.49 23.55 -14.00
N LEU A 337 30.69 22.51 -14.24
CA LEU A 337 31.11 21.26 -14.90
C LEU A 337 30.78 21.23 -16.40
N SER A 338 30.48 22.39 -17.00
CA SER A 338 30.18 22.50 -18.43
C SER A 338 31.38 22.09 -19.29
N THR A 339 32.60 22.48 -18.89
CA THR A 339 33.87 22.18 -19.58
C THR A 339 34.91 21.50 -18.68
N PRO A 340 34.77 20.19 -18.37
CA PRO A 340 35.73 19.48 -17.53
C PRO A 340 37.11 19.38 -18.19
N THR A 341 38.16 19.63 -17.40
CA THR A 341 39.57 19.65 -17.80
C THR A 341 40.40 18.52 -17.20
N SER A 342 39.89 17.83 -16.18
CA SER A 342 40.57 16.74 -15.48
C SER A 342 39.70 15.49 -15.35
N GLY A 343 40.32 14.32 -15.09
CA GLY A 343 39.59 13.08 -14.82
C GLY A 343 38.62 13.22 -13.64
N LEU A 344 39.04 13.92 -12.58
CA LEU A 344 38.23 14.21 -11.40
C LEU A 344 36.99 15.06 -11.74
N GLU A 345 37.14 16.11 -12.57
CA GLU A 345 35.99 16.93 -13.01
C GLU A 345 35.04 16.13 -13.92
N TRP A 346 35.56 15.23 -14.76
CA TRP A 346 34.73 14.31 -15.54
C TRP A 346 33.95 13.34 -14.64
N ARG A 347 34.57 12.85 -13.56
CA ARG A 347 33.90 11.99 -12.57
C ARG A 347 32.80 12.75 -11.82
N ALA A 348 33.07 13.99 -11.40
CA ALA A 348 32.07 14.88 -10.82
C ALA A 348 30.91 15.15 -11.80
N LYS A 349 31.20 15.38 -13.08
CA LYS A 349 30.19 15.53 -14.13
C LYS A 349 29.34 14.28 -14.31
N ALA A 350 29.93 13.09 -14.22
CA ALA A 350 29.16 11.85 -14.25
C ALA A 350 28.19 11.74 -13.06
N ALA A 351 28.63 12.08 -11.85
CA ALA A 351 27.78 12.10 -10.67
C ALA A 351 26.63 13.12 -10.80
N LEU A 352 26.92 14.32 -11.32
CA LEU A 352 25.92 15.33 -11.62
C LEU A 352 24.87 14.83 -12.62
N LEU A 353 25.32 14.28 -13.75
CA LEU A 353 24.43 13.77 -14.80
C LEU A 353 23.59 12.59 -14.30
N ARG A 354 24.12 11.76 -13.40
CA ARG A 354 23.35 10.74 -12.67
C ARG A 354 22.24 11.38 -11.83
N LYS A 355 22.55 12.39 -10.99
CA LYS A 355 21.53 13.09 -10.17
C LYS A 355 20.49 13.81 -11.04
N LEU A 356 20.85 14.21 -12.27
CA LEU A 356 19.94 14.75 -13.30
C LEU A 356 19.20 13.68 -14.14
N ARG A 357 19.43 12.39 -13.87
CA ARG A 357 18.88 11.22 -14.60
C ARG A 357 19.23 11.17 -16.10
N ARG A 358 20.38 11.73 -16.48
CA ARG A 358 20.90 11.71 -17.87
C ARG A 358 21.90 10.57 -18.04
N GLY A 359 21.41 9.32 -17.96
CA GLY A 359 22.25 8.12 -17.82
C GLY A 359 23.30 7.90 -18.92
N GLU A 360 22.92 7.99 -20.20
CA GLU A 360 23.87 7.82 -21.31
C GLU A 360 25.01 8.85 -21.28
N ALA A 361 24.69 10.10 -20.98
CA ALA A 361 25.69 11.16 -20.83
C ALA A 361 26.58 10.94 -19.59
N ALA A 362 26.00 10.43 -18.50
CA ALA A 362 26.76 10.08 -17.30
C ALA A 362 27.74 8.92 -17.55
N LEU A 363 27.33 7.90 -18.31
CA LEU A 363 28.20 6.79 -18.72
C LEU A 363 29.35 7.28 -19.58
N GLU A 364 29.10 8.19 -20.52
CA GLU A 364 30.17 8.77 -21.32
C GLU A 364 31.13 9.62 -20.47
N ALA A 365 30.60 10.41 -19.54
CA ALA A 365 31.43 11.18 -18.60
C ALA A 365 32.33 10.27 -17.73
N LEU A 366 31.84 9.11 -17.25
CA LEU A 366 32.68 8.13 -16.54
C LEU A 366 33.80 7.56 -17.42
N LYS A 367 33.55 7.31 -18.70
CA LYS A 367 34.61 6.87 -19.63
C LYS A 367 35.67 7.94 -19.79
N GLN A 368 35.28 9.22 -19.86
CA GLN A 368 36.25 10.32 -19.93
C GLN A 368 37.03 10.47 -18.62
N ALA A 369 36.39 10.26 -17.47
CA ALA A 369 37.06 10.23 -16.16
C ALA A 369 38.16 9.16 -16.13
N ALA A 370 37.85 7.94 -16.60
CA ALA A 370 38.81 6.84 -16.68
C ALA A 370 39.98 7.15 -17.63
N LYS A 371 39.73 7.77 -18.78
CA LYS A 371 40.79 8.27 -19.68
C LYS A 371 41.66 9.34 -19.02
N GLY A 372 41.07 10.14 -18.13
CA GLY A 372 41.75 11.15 -17.31
C GLY A 372 42.51 10.60 -16.11
N GLY A 373 42.59 9.28 -15.93
CA GLY A 373 43.36 8.62 -14.87
C GLY A 373 42.56 8.19 -13.64
N GLU A 374 41.24 8.42 -13.60
CA GLU A 374 40.40 7.94 -12.51
C GLU A 374 40.29 6.40 -12.54
N THR A 375 40.39 5.76 -11.37
CA THR A 375 40.27 4.31 -11.21
C THR A 375 39.12 3.97 -10.25
N GLY A 376 38.66 2.71 -10.28
CA GLY A 376 37.60 2.25 -9.37
C GLY A 376 36.19 2.70 -9.74
N THR A 377 35.95 3.14 -10.99
CA THR A 377 34.63 3.64 -11.45
C THR A 377 33.59 2.54 -11.70
N ALA A 378 33.96 1.26 -11.54
CA ALA A 378 33.08 0.13 -11.85
C ALA A 378 31.80 0.11 -10.99
N THR A 379 31.90 0.48 -9.71
CA THR A 379 30.75 0.57 -8.80
C THR A 379 29.79 1.70 -9.21
N GLU A 380 30.33 2.86 -9.60
CA GLU A 380 29.53 4.00 -10.09
C GLU A 380 28.86 3.67 -11.44
N GLU A 381 29.57 3.00 -12.35
CA GLU A 381 29.01 2.53 -13.61
C GLU A 381 27.89 1.51 -13.34
N ALA A 382 28.07 0.59 -12.40
CA ALA A 382 27.06 -0.40 -12.06
C ALA A 382 25.79 0.23 -11.47
N LEU A 383 25.92 1.23 -10.60
CA LEU A 383 24.78 2.02 -10.13
C LEU A 383 24.05 2.70 -11.30
N LEU A 384 24.79 3.31 -12.24
CA LEU A 384 24.18 3.88 -13.44
C LEU A 384 23.44 2.84 -14.28
N GLN A 385 23.97 1.62 -14.43
CA GLN A 385 23.29 0.54 -15.13
C GLN A 385 22.02 0.08 -14.38
N LEU A 386 22.07 -0.05 -13.05
CA LEU A 386 20.87 -0.30 -12.23
C LEU A 386 19.81 0.78 -12.43
N ASN A 387 20.22 2.05 -12.40
CA ASN A 387 19.35 3.19 -12.62
C ASN A 387 18.69 3.17 -14.02
N LEU A 388 19.41 2.70 -15.04
CA LEU A 388 18.89 2.49 -16.40
C LEU A 388 18.05 1.21 -16.54
N GLY A 389 18.07 0.32 -15.54
CA GLY A 389 17.39 -0.98 -15.55
C GLY A 389 18.16 -2.10 -16.26
N ASP A 390 19.45 -1.92 -16.55
CA ASP A 390 20.33 -2.97 -17.10
C ASP A 390 21.02 -3.74 -15.95
N ASN A 391 20.21 -4.59 -15.30
CA ASN A 391 20.65 -5.43 -14.19
C ASN A 391 21.77 -6.40 -14.60
N THR A 392 21.70 -6.96 -15.81
CA THR A 392 22.72 -7.89 -16.32
C THR A 392 24.09 -7.21 -16.41
N LYS A 393 24.18 -5.99 -16.95
CA LYS A 393 25.46 -5.27 -17.04
C LYS A 393 25.94 -4.80 -15.68
N ALA A 394 25.03 -4.32 -14.81
CA ALA A 394 25.36 -3.96 -13.43
C ALA A 394 26.00 -5.12 -12.66
N ALA A 395 25.40 -6.32 -12.73
CA ALA A 395 25.93 -7.53 -12.09
C ALA A 395 27.32 -7.89 -12.61
N LYS A 396 27.57 -7.71 -13.91
CA LYS A 396 28.86 -8.02 -14.54
C LYS A 396 29.99 -7.08 -14.09
N LEU A 397 29.68 -5.79 -13.94
CA LEU A 397 30.62 -4.77 -13.47
C LEU A 397 31.03 -4.98 -12.00
N THR A 398 30.08 -5.45 -11.17
CA THR A 398 30.27 -5.62 -9.72
C THR A 398 30.63 -7.04 -9.29
N ALA A 399 30.74 -8.01 -10.20
CA ALA A 399 30.99 -9.41 -9.89
C ALA A 399 32.29 -9.67 -9.07
N LYS A 400 33.23 -8.72 -9.07
CA LYS A 400 34.48 -8.78 -8.31
C LYS A 400 34.65 -7.63 -7.31
N ALA A 401 33.57 -6.90 -7.02
CA ALA A 401 33.60 -5.82 -6.04
C ALA A 401 34.00 -6.37 -4.67
N LYS A 402 34.87 -5.64 -3.98
CA LYS A 402 35.34 -5.98 -2.62
C LYS A 402 34.79 -5.03 -1.57
N ASP A 403 34.53 -3.79 -1.99
CA ASP A 403 33.85 -2.81 -1.18
C ASP A 403 32.38 -3.20 -0.96
N PRO A 404 31.82 -2.87 0.21
CA PRO A 404 30.45 -3.25 0.57
C PRO A 404 29.39 -2.67 -0.37
N GLU A 405 29.62 -1.48 -0.94
CA GLU A 405 28.71 -0.83 -1.88
C GLU A 405 28.56 -1.62 -3.18
N GLY A 406 29.68 -1.92 -3.85
CA GLY A 406 29.66 -2.71 -5.09
C GLY A 406 29.14 -4.11 -4.87
N ARG A 407 29.46 -4.75 -3.73
CA ARG A 407 28.88 -6.06 -3.37
C ARG A 407 27.36 -5.98 -3.18
N PHE A 408 26.87 -4.92 -2.54
CA PHE A 408 25.44 -4.69 -2.35
C PHE A 408 24.73 -4.45 -3.70
N TYR A 409 25.27 -3.62 -4.58
CA TYR A 409 24.72 -3.41 -5.93
C TYR A 409 24.74 -4.67 -6.78
N ASN A 410 25.72 -5.56 -6.60
CA ASN A 410 25.68 -6.88 -7.23
C ASN A 410 24.46 -7.70 -6.78
N CYS A 411 24.14 -7.67 -5.48
CA CYS A 411 22.97 -8.32 -4.93
C CYS A 411 21.68 -7.70 -5.47
N CYS A 412 21.58 -6.37 -5.55
CA CYS A 412 20.41 -5.72 -6.16
C CYS A 412 20.21 -6.14 -7.61
N ALA A 413 21.26 -6.13 -8.43
CA ALA A 413 21.21 -6.51 -9.83
C ALA A 413 20.73 -7.96 -10.03
N ARG A 414 21.31 -8.91 -9.28
CA ARG A 414 20.96 -10.33 -9.39
C ARG A 414 19.59 -10.63 -8.77
N GLY A 415 19.29 -10.03 -7.63
CA GLY A 415 18.06 -10.27 -6.88
C GLY A 415 16.82 -9.68 -7.57
N ALA A 416 16.96 -8.56 -8.27
CA ALA A 416 15.86 -7.99 -9.06
C ALA A 416 15.42 -8.89 -10.23
N GLU A 417 16.33 -9.71 -10.79
CA GLU A 417 15.99 -10.65 -11.87
C GLU A 417 15.57 -12.04 -11.35
N LYS A 418 16.20 -12.52 -10.27
CA LYS A 418 16.12 -13.93 -9.84
C LYS A 418 15.45 -14.17 -8.49
N GLY A 419 15.07 -13.12 -7.77
CA GLY A 419 14.47 -13.21 -6.43
C GLY A 419 15.48 -13.12 -5.29
N PHE A 420 14.97 -13.04 -4.06
CA PHE A 420 15.77 -12.87 -2.84
C PHE A 420 16.65 -14.09 -2.55
N GLU A 421 16.18 -15.30 -2.83
CA GLU A 421 16.85 -16.56 -2.52
C GLU A 421 18.21 -16.69 -3.22
N GLU A 422 18.38 -16.07 -4.40
CA GLU A 422 19.64 -16.03 -5.14
C GLU A 422 20.74 -15.26 -4.40
N VAL A 423 20.35 -14.27 -3.59
CA VAL A 423 21.27 -13.26 -3.03
C VAL A 423 21.30 -13.25 -1.50
N GLU A 424 20.42 -13.99 -0.83
CA GLU A 424 20.32 -14.02 0.64
C GLU A 424 21.69 -14.24 1.31
N LYS A 425 22.45 -15.24 0.87
CA LYS A 425 23.74 -15.58 1.46
C LYS A 425 24.75 -14.43 1.34
N ASP A 426 24.77 -13.76 0.20
CA ASP A 426 25.69 -12.65 -0.06
C ASP A 426 25.29 -11.43 0.78
N LEU A 427 23.99 -11.13 0.89
CA LEU A 427 23.45 -10.09 1.76
C LEU A 427 23.79 -10.34 3.23
N ARG A 428 23.62 -11.57 3.73
CA ARG A 428 24.02 -11.96 5.09
C ARG A 428 25.51 -11.72 5.34
N SER A 429 26.37 -12.12 4.40
CA SER A 429 27.81 -11.90 4.49
C SER A 429 28.14 -10.39 4.51
N ILE A 430 27.52 -9.58 3.65
CA ILE A 430 27.71 -8.12 3.66
C ILE A 430 27.29 -7.54 5.02
N ALA A 431 26.12 -7.92 5.53
CA ALA A 431 25.61 -7.45 6.81
C ALA A 431 26.58 -7.73 7.97
N LEU A 432 27.02 -8.98 8.11
CA LEU A 432 27.85 -9.41 9.23
C LEU A 432 29.29 -8.87 9.14
N GLU A 433 29.87 -8.83 7.94
CA GLU A 433 31.23 -8.31 7.73
C GLU A 433 31.31 -6.79 7.83
N HIS A 434 30.19 -6.10 7.59
CA HIS A 434 30.12 -4.65 7.49
C HIS A 434 29.03 -4.04 8.38
N ALA A 435 28.87 -4.57 9.59
CA ALA A 435 27.86 -4.18 10.58
C ALA A 435 27.84 -2.68 10.95
N GLU A 436 28.93 -1.95 10.69
CA GLU A 436 29.11 -0.54 11.05
C GLU A 436 28.90 0.43 9.88
N ASN A 437 28.40 -0.05 8.73
CA ASN A 437 28.14 0.82 7.58
C ASN A 437 26.76 0.61 6.95
N ARG A 438 26.32 1.62 6.21
CA ARG A 438 24.99 1.66 5.59
C ARG A 438 24.65 0.45 4.72
N TRP A 439 25.64 -0.11 4.03
CA TRP A 439 25.41 -1.23 3.12
C TRP A 439 25.23 -2.54 3.90
N GLY A 440 25.93 -2.70 5.02
CA GLY A 440 25.67 -3.77 5.98
C GLY A 440 24.31 -3.63 6.64
N TRP A 441 23.91 -2.42 7.06
CA TRP A 441 22.59 -2.14 7.62
C TRP A 441 21.47 -2.48 6.63
N LEU A 442 21.61 -2.01 5.39
CA LEU A 442 20.62 -2.25 4.32
C LEU A 442 20.57 -3.73 3.92
N ALA A 443 21.72 -4.42 3.88
CA ALA A 443 21.73 -5.86 3.62
C ALA A 443 21.03 -6.63 4.76
N ALA A 444 21.27 -6.24 6.02
CA ALA A 444 20.63 -6.85 7.18
C ALA A 444 19.11 -6.63 7.17
N SER A 445 18.64 -5.42 6.83
CA SER A 445 17.20 -5.14 6.78
C SER A 445 16.48 -5.95 5.70
N ILE A 446 17.08 -6.13 4.52
CA ILE A 446 16.52 -6.98 3.47
C ILE A 446 16.42 -8.44 3.94
N VAL A 447 17.46 -8.95 4.63
CA VAL A 447 17.45 -10.33 5.16
C VAL A 447 16.42 -10.50 6.27
N VAL A 448 16.32 -9.55 7.20
CA VAL A 448 15.41 -9.63 8.35
C VAL A 448 13.95 -9.54 7.93
N GLU A 449 13.64 -8.67 6.96
CA GLU A 449 12.25 -8.41 6.58
C GLU A 449 11.70 -9.44 5.56
N GLU A 450 12.55 -10.31 4.99
CA GLU A 450 12.27 -11.46 4.07
C GLU A 450 11.30 -11.19 2.89
N ARG A 451 10.81 -9.95 2.75
CA ARG A 451 9.70 -9.55 1.86
C ARG A 451 9.94 -8.22 1.15
N LEU A 452 11.05 -7.57 1.43
CA LEU A 452 11.46 -6.33 0.80
C LEU A 452 12.03 -6.54 -0.62
N HIS A 453 11.42 -7.41 -1.43
CA HIS A 453 11.78 -7.60 -2.84
C HIS A 453 11.81 -6.28 -3.61
N GLY A 454 10.95 -5.32 -3.24
CA GLY A 454 10.95 -3.96 -3.79
C GLY A 454 12.24 -3.17 -3.54
N MET A 455 12.99 -3.45 -2.45
CA MET A 455 14.28 -2.79 -2.18
C MET A 455 15.42 -3.26 -3.08
N LEU A 456 15.35 -4.49 -3.58
CA LEU A 456 16.30 -4.96 -4.59
C LEU A 456 16.08 -4.24 -5.94
N GLY A 457 14.85 -3.78 -6.21
CA GLY A 457 14.47 -3.09 -7.44
C GLY A 457 14.38 -1.55 -7.38
N VAL A 458 14.49 -0.94 -6.20
CA VAL A 458 14.26 0.52 -5.99
C VAL A 458 15.28 1.42 -6.69
N TRP A 459 16.37 0.84 -7.16
CA TRP A 459 17.50 1.54 -7.78
C TRP A 459 17.21 1.99 -9.22
N LYS A 460 16.25 1.36 -9.90
CA LYS A 460 15.85 1.78 -11.25
C LYS A 460 15.21 3.16 -11.22
N TRP A 461 15.59 4.04 -12.15
CA TRP A 461 14.90 5.31 -12.31
C TRP A 461 13.47 5.08 -12.79
N PRO A 462 12.48 5.70 -12.13
CA PRO A 462 11.14 5.79 -12.67
C PRO A 462 11.17 6.54 -14.01
N SER A 463 10.29 6.14 -14.93
CA SER A 463 10.15 6.83 -16.21
C SER A 463 9.66 8.27 -16.00
N GLU A 464 9.87 9.14 -16.98
CA GLU A 464 9.37 10.52 -16.95
C GLU A 464 7.86 10.57 -16.71
N ALA A 465 7.11 9.70 -17.40
CA ALA A 465 5.68 9.61 -17.24
C ALA A 465 5.26 9.09 -15.84
N GLN A 466 6.03 8.17 -15.22
CA GLN A 466 5.80 7.79 -13.81
C GLN A 466 6.06 8.96 -12.86
N PHE A 467 7.11 9.74 -13.08
CA PHE A 467 7.38 10.95 -12.30
C PHE A 467 6.25 11.97 -12.42
N ASN A 468 5.79 12.23 -13.63
CA ASN A 468 4.68 13.15 -13.88
C ASN A 468 3.39 12.68 -13.20
N ALA A 469 3.13 11.36 -13.17
CA ALA A 469 2.00 10.79 -12.47
C ALA A 469 2.10 10.95 -10.93
N TRP A 470 3.31 11.00 -10.37
CA TRP A 470 3.55 11.20 -8.94
C TRP A 470 3.58 12.67 -8.51
N ASN A 471 3.88 13.58 -9.43
CA ASN A 471 3.94 15.01 -9.15
C ASN A 471 2.56 15.59 -8.85
N LEU A 472 2.44 16.31 -7.73
CA LEU A 472 1.19 16.96 -7.33
C LEU A 472 1.16 18.43 -7.71
N PRO A 473 0.29 18.83 -8.66
CA PRO A 473 -0.01 20.24 -8.84
C PRO A 473 -0.77 20.79 -7.62
N LYS A 474 -0.58 22.10 -7.38
CA LYS A 474 -1.33 22.83 -6.35
C LYS A 474 -2.84 22.73 -6.62
N TYR A 475 -3.62 22.67 -5.54
CA TYR A 475 -5.07 22.80 -5.66
C TYR A 475 -5.42 24.21 -6.16
N GLU A 476 -6.38 24.30 -7.07
CA GLU A 476 -6.91 25.57 -7.55
C GLU A 476 -8.44 25.49 -7.51
N LEU A 477 -9.05 26.36 -6.71
CA LEU A 477 -10.49 26.56 -6.74
C LEU A 477 -10.80 27.39 -7.99
N ASN A 478 -11.48 26.77 -8.96
CA ASN A 478 -12.11 27.47 -10.07
C ASN A 478 -13.62 27.18 -10.00
N GLU A 479 -14.42 28.24 -9.89
CA GLU A 479 -15.87 28.13 -9.77
C GLU A 479 -16.57 28.03 -11.15
N ASP A 480 -15.86 28.20 -12.27
CA ASP A 480 -16.42 28.02 -13.61
C ASP A 480 -16.37 26.54 -14.06
N PRO A 481 -17.52 25.84 -14.10
CA PRO A 481 -17.55 24.44 -14.50
C PRO A 481 -17.24 24.20 -15.99
N THR A 482 -17.43 25.19 -16.86
CA THR A 482 -17.11 25.06 -18.29
C THR A 482 -15.60 25.08 -18.49
N ALA A 483 -14.92 26.07 -17.90
CA ALA A 483 -13.46 26.14 -17.91
C ALA A 483 -12.83 24.92 -17.23
N ALA A 484 -13.44 24.42 -16.15
CA ALA A 484 -12.99 23.22 -15.46
C ALA A 484 -13.08 21.96 -16.35
N ARG A 485 -14.19 21.78 -17.07
CA ARG A 485 -14.38 20.71 -18.05
C ARG A 485 -13.35 20.80 -19.18
N ASP A 486 -13.20 21.98 -19.78
CA ASP A 486 -12.27 22.19 -20.90
C ASP A 486 -10.81 21.97 -20.48
N GLY A 487 -10.45 22.35 -19.25
CA GLY A 487 -9.16 22.05 -18.65
C GLY A 487 -8.90 20.55 -18.45
N ALA A 488 -9.91 19.79 -18.00
CA ALA A 488 -9.79 18.34 -17.87
C ALA A 488 -9.55 17.66 -19.24
N LEU A 489 -10.29 18.10 -20.27
CA LEU A 489 -10.11 17.63 -21.64
C LEU A 489 -8.69 17.91 -22.15
N ALA A 490 -8.20 19.14 -22.02
CA ALA A 490 -6.85 19.52 -22.45
C ALA A 490 -5.78 18.68 -21.73
N PHE A 491 -5.90 18.55 -20.40
CA PHE A 491 -4.97 17.74 -19.61
C PHE A 491 -4.91 16.28 -20.07
N LEU A 492 -6.04 15.65 -20.36
CA LEU A 492 -6.07 14.27 -20.84
C LEU A 492 -5.38 14.11 -22.21
N LEU A 493 -5.60 15.04 -23.13
CA LEU A 493 -4.96 15.01 -24.44
C LEU A 493 -3.44 15.20 -24.34
N ASP A 494 -2.98 16.07 -23.44
CA ASP A 494 -1.56 16.37 -23.24
C ASP A 494 -0.81 15.28 -22.46
N SER A 495 -1.51 14.47 -21.65
CA SER A 495 -0.92 13.46 -20.77
C SER A 495 -0.87 12.04 -21.35
N GLN A 496 -1.46 11.80 -22.53
CA GLN A 496 -1.44 10.48 -23.14
C GLN A 496 -0.02 10.10 -23.60
N SER A 497 0.43 8.90 -23.25
CA SER A 497 1.67 8.31 -23.75
C SER A 497 1.58 8.00 -25.25
N ASP A 498 2.74 7.91 -25.91
CA ASP A 498 2.80 7.68 -27.37
C ASP A 498 2.06 6.43 -27.83
N ASP A 499 2.07 5.38 -27.01
CA ASP A 499 1.41 4.10 -27.24
C ASP A 499 -0.09 4.08 -26.89
N GLY A 500 -0.66 5.21 -26.48
CA GLY A 500 -2.09 5.35 -26.20
C GLY A 500 -2.49 5.18 -24.74
N ARG A 501 -1.54 4.97 -23.82
CA ARG A 501 -1.82 4.79 -22.40
C ARG A 501 -1.90 6.08 -21.61
N TRP A 502 -2.66 6.06 -20.54
CA TRP A 502 -2.49 6.96 -19.38
C TRP A 502 -1.92 6.15 -18.22
N ILE A 503 -0.81 6.63 -17.65
CA ILE A 503 -0.07 5.89 -16.64
C ILE A 503 -0.71 6.08 -15.27
N ASN A 504 -1.00 4.97 -14.60
CA ASN A 504 -1.48 5.01 -13.23
C ASN A 504 -0.30 5.12 -12.23
N PRO A 505 -0.39 5.94 -11.16
CA PRO A 505 0.62 5.99 -10.11
C PRO A 505 0.96 4.65 -9.45
N ARG A 506 0.02 3.67 -9.46
CA ARG A 506 0.19 2.31 -8.90
C ARG A 506 0.85 1.29 -9.82
N THR A 507 1.23 1.64 -11.04
CA THR A 507 1.68 0.67 -12.07
C THR A 507 2.97 -0.09 -11.72
N ALA A 508 3.63 0.23 -10.59
CA ALA A 508 4.60 -0.67 -9.97
C ALA A 508 4.04 -2.09 -9.68
N ASN A 509 2.71 -2.22 -9.52
CA ASN A 509 2.01 -3.48 -9.24
C ASN A 509 1.40 -4.17 -10.49
N GLY A 510 1.82 -3.79 -11.70
CA GLY A 510 1.41 -4.45 -12.94
C GLY A 510 0.54 -3.57 -13.86
N LYS A 511 0.37 -4.04 -15.11
CA LYS A 511 -0.27 -3.30 -16.21
C LYS A 511 -1.78 -3.09 -16.05
N ILE A 512 -2.43 -3.79 -15.12
CA ILE A 512 -3.90 -3.81 -14.98
C ILE A 512 -4.47 -2.42 -14.67
N PHE A 513 -3.80 -1.63 -13.83
CA PHE A 513 -4.26 -0.28 -13.50
C PHE A 513 -4.14 0.70 -14.69
N ASP A 514 -3.08 0.58 -15.50
CA ASP A 514 -2.96 1.35 -16.76
C ASP A 514 -4.10 1.01 -17.72
N LEU A 515 -4.47 -0.28 -17.83
CA LEU A 515 -5.53 -0.74 -18.72
C LEU A 515 -6.88 -0.11 -18.36
N ALA A 516 -7.27 -0.24 -17.09
CA ALA A 516 -8.50 0.35 -16.58
C ALA A 516 -8.50 1.88 -16.75
N THR A 517 -7.41 2.55 -16.33
CA THR A 517 -7.27 4.01 -16.41
C THR A 517 -7.35 4.49 -17.86
N SER A 518 -6.66 3.81 -18.78
CA SER A 518 -6.65 4.20 -20.20
C SER A 518 -8.02 4.02 -20.85
N ALA A 519 -8.72 2.91 -20.55
CA ALA A 519 -10.09 2.70 -21.04
C ALA A 519 -11.06 3.77 -20.54
N ILE A 520 -10.95 4.17 -19.26
CA ILE A 520 -11.74 5.26 -18.67
C ILE A 520 -11.43 6.60 -19.36
N CYS A 521 -10.15 6.94 -19.51
CA CYS A 521 -9.71 8.19 -20.14
C CYS A 521 -10.21 8.28 -21.57
N ALA A 522 -9.98 7.26 -22.39
CA ALA A 522 -10.44 7.25 -23.77
C ALA A 522 -11.97 7.27 -23.88
N ALA A 523 -12.69 6.58 -22.99
CA ALA A 523 -14.16 6.63 -22.96
C ALA A 523 -14.68 8.06 -22.71
N SER A 524 -14.00 8.85 -21.87
CA SER A 524 -14.36 10.25 -21.60
C SER A 524 -14.14 11.17 -22.81
N LEU A 525 -13.23 10.82 -23.72
CA LEU A 525 -12.92 11.59 -24.92
C LEU A 525 -13.89 11.32 -26.08
N LEU A 526 -14.72 10.27 -26.01
CA LEU A 526 -15.60 9.86 -27.12
C LEU A 526 -16.64 10.92 -27.52
N ALA A 527 -17.10 11.74 -26.56
CA ALA A 527 -18.01 12.86 -26.81
C ALA A 527 -17.32 14.08 -27.42
N HIS A 528 -15.98 14.12 -27.41
CA HIS A 528 -15.14 15.25 -27.82
C HIS A 528 -14.29 14.93 -29.05
N ARG A 529 -14.67 13.92 -29.84
CA ARG A 529 -13.86 13.44 -30.99
C ARG A 529 -13.65 14.46 -32.10
N ASP A 530 -14.49 15.49 -32.15
CA ASP A 530 -14.35 16.65 -33.04
C ASP A 530 -13.21 17.59 -32.62
N ARG A 531 -12.73 17.49 -31.37
CA ARG A 531 -11.60 18.25 -30.85
C ARG A 531 -10.29 17.67 -31.39
N GLN A 532 -9.33 18.56 -31.66
CA GLN A 532 -8.03 18.18 -32.20
C GLN A 532 -7.34 17.15 -31.31
N GLY A 533 -6.93 16.02 -31.88
CA GLY A 533 -6.23 14.94 -31.18
C GLY A 533 -7.11 13.91 -30.49
N ALA A 534 -8.36 14.23 -30.14
CA ALA A 534 -9.23 13.34 -29.35
C ALA A 534 -9.60 12.04 -30.08
N GLN A 535 -9.98 12.11 -31.36
CA GLN A 535 -10.23 10.91 -32.18
C GLN A 535 -8.99 10.02 -32.24
N THR A 536 -7.81 10.60 -32.49
CA THR A 536 -6.54 9.86 -32.54
C THR A 536 -6.20 9.21 -31.19
N ALA A 537 -6.42 9.93 -30.08
CA ALA A 537 -6.19 9.40 -28.74
C ALA A 537 -7.09 8.19 -28.44
N CYS A 538 -8.36 8.24 -28.86
CA CYS A 538 -9.28 7.11 -28.76
C CYS A 538 -8.76 5.90 -29.59
N GLU A 539 -8.37 6.12 -30.84
CA GLU A 539 -7.87 5.06 -31.72
C GLU A 539 -6.59 4.41 -31.21
N LYS A 540 -5.63 5.20 -30.70
CA LYS A 540 -4.42 4.68 -30.05
C LYS A 540 -4.76 3.79 -28.87
N THR A 541 -5.65 4.23 -27.99
CA THR A 541 -6.06 3.45 -26.81
C THR A 541 -6.78 2.17 -27.21
N LEU A 542 -7.64 2.22 -28.23
CA LEU A 542 -8.33 1.03 -28.73
C LEU A 542 -7.31 0.01 -29.25
N ASN A 543 -6.33 0.45 -30.05
CA ASN A 543 -5.28 -0.44 -30.54
C ASN A 543 -4.46 -1.03 -29.38
N TYR A 544 -4.07 -0.18 -28.41
CA TYR A 544 -3.37 -0.62 -27.22
C TYR A 544 -4.13 -1.74 -26.50
N LEU A 545 -5.41 -1.54 -26.17
CA LEU A 545 -6.24 -2.52 -25.46
C LEU A 545 -6.44 -3.82 -26.27
N LEU A 546 -6.60 -3.73 -27.59
CA LEU A 546 -6.76 -4.90 -28.47
C LEU A 546 -5.48 -5.75 -28.59
N GLU A 547 -4.32 -5.20 -28.23
CA GLU A 547 -3.03 -5.91 -28.21
C GLU A 547 -2.75 -6.61 -26.87
N GLN A 548 -3.57 -6.38 -25.84
CA GLN A 548 -3.35 -6.94 -24.51
C GLN A 548 -4.12 -8.25 -24.33
N GLU A 549 -3.48 -9.21 -23.69
CA GLU A 549 -4.16 -10.36 -23.12
C GLU A 549 -4.66 -9.96 -21.72
N LEU A 550 -5.98 -9.78 -21.60
CA LEU A 550 -6.62 -9.45 -20.32
C LEU A 550 -6.92 -10.69 -19.47
N ALA A 551 -6.89 -11.88 -20.05
CA ALA A 551 -7.11 -13.13 -19.32
C ALA A 551 -5.91 -13.41 -18.42
N ALA A 552 -6.13 -13.39 -17.11
CA ALA A 552 -5.10 -13.54 -16.10
C ALA A 552 -5.28 -14.84 -15.29
N ASP A 553 -4.24 -15.24 -14.57
CA ASP A 553 -4.41 -16.20 -13.48
C ASP A 553 -5.13 -15.52 -12.31
N HIS A 554 -6.36 -15.96 -12.02
CA HIS A 554 -7.21 -15.42 -10.96
C HIS A 554 -6.92 -16.07 -9.58
N SER A 555 -5.72 -16.61 -9.39
CA SER A 555 -5.31 -17.26 -8.13
C SER A 555 -4.92 -16.27 -7.02
N ALA A 556 -4.75 -14.99 -7.35
CA ALA A 556 -4.36 -13.96 -6.39
C ALA A 556 -5.47 -13.70 -5.36
N LEU A 557 -5.10 -13.50 -4.09
CA LEU A 557 -6.05 -13.12 -3.02
C LEU A 557 -6.84 -11.85 -3.36
N PHE A 558 -6.16 -10.88 -4.01
CA PHE A 558 -6.77 -9.71 -4.59
C PHE A 558 -6.53 -9.70 -6.09
N ASP A 559 -7.60 -9.81 -6.87
CA ASP A 559 -7.56 -9.76 -8.32
C ASP A 559 -8.27 -8.50 -8.84
N TYR A 560 -7.48 -7.54 -9.30
CA TYR A 560 -7.99 -6.29 -9.87
C TYR A 560 -8.24 -6.37 -11.38
N THR A 561 -8.00 -7.53 -12.02
CA THR A 561 -8.19 -7.75 -13.47
C THR A 561 -9.61 -7.41 -13.89
N ILE A 562 -10.60 -7.78 -13.06
CA ILE A 562 -12.01 -7.48 -13.29
C ILE A 562 -12.30 -6.00 -13.56
N TRP A 563 -11.53 -5.07 -12.96
CA TRP A 563 -11.70 -3.64 -13.25
C TRP A 563 -11.23 -3.26 -14.65
N ALA A 564 -10.08 -3.79 -15.08
CA ALA A 564 -9.59 -3.58 -16.43
C ALA A 564 -10.58 -4.15 -17.46
N GLU A 565 -11.13 -5.33 -17.21
CA GLU A 565 -12.13 -5.97 -18.05
C GLU A 565 -13.41 -5.15 -18.18
N ILE A 566 -13.99 -4.69 -17.06
CA ILE A 566 -15.22 -3.90 -17.05
C ILE A 566 -15.07 -2.63 -17.90
N PHE A 567 -14.00 -1.86 -17.67
CA PHE A 567 -13.82 -0.58 -18.37
C PHE A 567 -13.36 -0.77 -19.82
N ALA A 568 -12.52 -1.77 -20.11
CA ALA A 568 -12.17 -2.12 -21.49
C ALA A 568 -13.41 -2.57 -22.27
N LEU A 569 -14.27 -3.41 -21.68
CA LEU A 569 -15.52 -3.85 -22.29
C LEU A 569 -16.45 -2.68 -22.60
N ASP A 570 -16.67 -1.77 -21.63
CA ASP A 570 -17.49 -0.57 -21.85
C ASP A 570 -16.93 0.31 -22.97
N TYR A 571 -15.62 0.56 -22.97
CA TYR A 571 -14.97 1.39 -23.97
C TYR A 571 -15.03 0.78 -25.38
N ILE A 572 -14.65 -0.50 -25.53
CA ILE A 572 -14.67 -1.20 -26.82
C ILE A 572 -16.11 -1.29 -27.36
N ALA A 573 -17.11 -1.48 -26.49
CA ALA A 573 -18.51 -1.48 -26.88
C ALA A 573 -18.92 -0.12 -27.47
N ARG A 574 -18.58 1.00 -26.81
CA ARG A 574 -18.85 2.35 -27.33
C ARG A 574 -18.09 2.63 -28.63
N CYS A 575 -16.83 2.19 -28.75
CA CYS A 575 -16.10 2.27 -30.01
C CYS A 575 -16.85 1.53 -31.13
N ASN A 576 -17.40 0.35 -30.84
CA ASN A 576 -18.14 -0.43 -31.81
C ASN A 576 -19.50 0.20 -32.20
N GLU A 577 -20.17 0.87 -31.27
CA GLU A 577 -21.38 1.67 -31.52
C GLU A 577 -21.09 2.91 -32.39
N LEU A 578 -19.93 3.54 -32.18
CA LEU A 578 -19.47 4.73 -32.89
C LEU A 578 -18.63 4.44 -34.14
N GLU A 579 -18.56 3.18 -34.56
CA GLU A 579 -17.81 2.69 -35.73
C GLU A 579 -16.30 3.05 -35.71
N ILE A 580 -15.70 3.09 -34.51
CA ILE A 580 -14.27 3.31 -34.30
C ILE A 580 -13.52 1.96 -34.34
N GLY A 581 -12.50 1.89 -35.18
CA GLY A 581 -11.69 0.69 -35.35
C GLY A 581 -12.39 -0.41 -36.14
N ASN A 582 -11.90 -1.64 -36.03
CA ASN A 582 -12.44 -2.75 -36.81
C ASN A 582 -13.52 -3.50 -36.03
N ARG A 583 -14.78 -3.41 -36.49
CA ARG A 583 -15.95 -4.08 -35.87
C ARG A 583 -15.71 -5.54 -35.51
N ARG A 584 -15.08 -6.33 -36.40
CA ARG A 584 -14.81 -7.76 -36.14
C ARG A 584 -13.79 -7.96 -35.03
N LYS A 585 -12.73 -7.14 -34.98
CA LYS A 585 -11.75 -7.17 -33.89
C LYS A 585 -12.38 -6.76 -32.56
N ASN A 586 -13.17 -5.69 -32.56
CA ASN A 586 -13.87 -5.19 -31.37
C ASN A 586 -14.81 -6.27 -30.80
N ILE A 587 -15.67 -6.87 -31.64
CA ILE A 587 -16.58 -7.95 -31.20
C ILE A 587 -15.78 -9.14 -30.66
N LYS A 588 -14.70 -9.56 -31.34
CA LYS A 588 -13.86 -10.67 -30.86
C LYS A 588 -13.26 -10.37 -29.49
N ALA A 589 -12.77 -9.16 -29.25
CA ALA A 589 -12.21 -8.75 -27.97
C ALA A 589 -13.29 -8.70 -26.88
N MET A 590 -14.46 -8.11 -27.16
CA MET A 590 -15.59 -8.11 -26.22
C MET A 590 -16.02 -9.55 -25.86
N ASP A 591 -16.19 -10.43 -26.84
CA ASP A 591 -16.57 -11.83 -26.61
C ASP A 591 -15.53 -12.56 -25.73
N ALA A 592 -14.23 -12.26 -25.90
CA ALA A 592 -13.17 -12.84 -25.07
C ALA A 592 -13.22 -12.34 -23.62
N ILE A 593 -13.42 -11.03 -23.40
CA ILE A 593 -13.58 -10.45 -22.06
C ILE A 593 -14.82 -11.01 -21.37
N ILE A 594 -15.96 -11.06 -22.07
CA ILE A 594 -17.22 -11.60 -21.53
C ILE A 594 -17.07 -13.06 -21.10
N GLU A 595 -16.38 -13.87 -21.90
CA GLU A 595 -16.13 -15.27 -21.55
C GLU A 595 -15.25 -15.41 -20.31
N ASP A 596 -14.30 -14.51 -20.11
CA ASP A 596 -13.46 -14.54 -18.91
C ASP A 596 -14.20 -14.06 -17.66
N MET A 597 -14.92 -12.93 -17.76
CA MET A 597 -15.86 -12.48 -16.72
C MET A 597 -16.88 -13.56 -16.35
N ARG A 598 -17.32 -14.40 -17.31
CA ARG A 598 -18.24 -15.51 -17.04
C ARG A 598 -17.60 -16.59 -16.15
N LYS A 599 -16.29 -16.83 -16.26
CA LYS A 599 -15.58 -17.78 -15.38
C LYS A 599 -15.38 -17.23 -13.97
N GLN A 600 -15.26 -15.91 -13.85
CA GLN A 600 -15.07 -15.21 -12.59
C GLN A 600 -16.38 -14.95 -11.82
N GLN A 601 -17.56 -15.08 -12.45
CA GLN A 601 -18.84 -14.79 -11.83
C GLN A 601 -19.12 -15.76 -10.66
N TYR A 602 -19.40 -15.22 -9.47
CA TYR A 602 -19.72 -16.01 -8.29
C TYR A 602 -21.11 -16.67 -8.39
N PRO A 603 -21.39 -17.72 -7.59
CA PRO A 603 -22.71 -18.37 -7.55
C PRO A 603 -23.87 -17.41 -7.26
N SER A 604 -23.67 -16.38 -6.44
CA SER A 604 -24.66 -15.31 -6.19
C SER A 604 -24.94 -14.42 -7.40
N GLY A 605 -24.13 -14.49 -8.45
CA GLY A 605 -24.33 -13.79 -9.72
C GLY A 605 -23.51 -12.52 -9.90
N GLY A 606 -22.73 -12.08 -8.92
CA GLY A 606 -21.87 -10.91 -9.06
C GLY A 606 -20.39 -11.23 -9.24
N TRP A 607 -19.58 -10.19 -9.10
CA TRP A 607 -18.11 -10.24 -9.18
C TRP A 607 -17.49 -9.55 -7.98
N GLY A 608 -16.23 -9.85 -7.70
CA GLY A 608 -15.44 -9.20 -6.65
C GLY A 608 -13.96 -9.23 -7.02
N TYR A 609 -13.18 -8.36 -6.40
CA TYR A 609 -11.72 -8.31 -6.56
C TYR A 609 -10.99 -8.99 -5.39
N PHE A 610 -11.72 -9.62 -4.46
CA PHE A 610 -11.18 -10.29 -3.28
C PHE A 610 -11.69 -11.72 -3.23
N HIS A 611 -10.77 -12.68 -3.23
CA HIS A 611 -11.05 -14.11 -3.18
C HIS A 611 -10.73 -14.64 -1.77
N HIS A 612 -11.68 -15.31 -1.11
CA HIS A 612 -11.48 -15.85 0.23
C HIS A 612 -11.63 -17.38 0.19
N GLU A 613 -10.60 -18.14 0.58
CA GLU A 613 -10.64 -19.61 0.49
C GLU A 613 -11.80 -20.23 1.28
N SER A 614 -12.12 -19.65 2.45
CA SER A 614 -13.22 -20.16 3.29
C SER A 614 -14.61 -19.62 2.90
N ASN A 615 -14.70 -18.68 1.95
CA ASN A 615 -15.99 -18.25 1.43
C ASN A 615 -15.95 -18.12 -0.10
N PRO A 616 -16.51 -19.11 -0.82
CA PRO A 616 -16.45 -19.14 -2.27
C PRO A 616 -17.36 -18.11 -2.94
N ASP A 617 -18.17 -17.34 -2.20
CA ASP A 617 -19.07 -16.33 -2.75
C ASP A 617 -18.88 -14.95 -2.09
N ASN A 618 -18.27 -14.04 -2.85
CA ASN A 618 -17.95 -12.70 -2.40
C ASN A 618 -18.31 -11.65 -3.45
N SER A 619 -19.51 -11.73 -4.04
CA SER A 619 -20.00 -10.68 -4.94
C SER A 619 -20.01 -9.33 -4.22
N ILE A 620 -19.32 -8.37 -4.80
CA ILE A 620 -19.24 -6.99 -4.33
C ILE A 620 -20.12 -6.15 -5.27
N GLY A 621 -21.15 -5.49 -4.73
CA GLY A 621 -22.07 -4.70 -5.55
C GLY A 621 -21.35 -3.58 -6.32
N PHE A 622 -20.27 -3.05 -5.75
CA PHE A 622 -19.46 -1.97 -6.30
C PHE A 622 -18.72 -2.38 -7.58
N VAL A 623 -18.43 -3.68 -7.74
CA VAL A 623 -17.87 -4.29 -8.96
C VAL A 623 -19.01 -4.77 -9.88
N THR A 624 -20.06 -5.34 -9.28
CA THR A 624 -21.17 -5.97 -10.00
C THR A 624 -22.02 -4.97 -10.78
N ALA A 625 -22.29 -3.80 -10.21
CA ALA A 625 -23.07 -2.74 -10.88
C ALA A 625 -22.41 -2.21 -12.17
N PRO A 626 -21.12 -1.81 -12.19
CA PRO A 626 -20.48 -1.37 -13.42
C PRO A 626 -20.28 -2.54 -14.40
N ALA A 627 -20.04 -3.76 -13.93
CA ALA A 627 -20.02 -4.96 -14.78
C ALA A 627 -21.36 -5.16 -15.52
N LEU A 628 -22.48 -5.08 -14.79
CA LEU A 628 -23.82 -5.22 -15.37
C LEU A 628 -24.08 -4.15 -16.45
N LEU A 629 -23.66 -2.91 -16.21
CA LEU A 629 -23.78 -1.82 -17.17
C LEU A 629 -22.92 -2.06 -18.43
N ALA A 630 -21.66 -2.47 -18.26
CA ALA A 630 -20.75 -2.77 -19.37
C ALA A 630 -21.25 -3.96 -20.20
N LEU A 631 -21.70 -5.05 -19.56
CA LEU A 631 -22.28 -6.21 -20.23
C LEU A 631 -23.55 -5.83 -21.01
N LYS A 632 -24.45 -5.03 -20.42
CA LYS A 632 -25.65 -4.57 -21.12
C LYS A 632 -25.27 -3.77 -22.38
N ARG A 633 -24.30 -2.86 -22.30
CA ARG A 633 -23.83 -2.09 -23.45
C ARG A 633 -23.16 -2.97 -24.50
N ALA A 634 -22.28 -3.88 -24.10
CA ALA A 634 -21.63 -4.82 -25.01
C ALA A 634 -22.65 -5.68 -25.78
N ASN A 635 -23.71 -6.14 -25.12
CA ASN A 635 -24.80 -6.86 -25.76
C ASN A 635 -25.51 -5.99 -26.82
N SER A 636 -25.82 -4.74 -26.50
CA SER A 636 -26.38 -3.77 -27.46
C SER A 636 -25.43 -3.45 -28.62
N ALA A 637 -24.12 -3.45 -28.36
CA ALA A 637 -23.08 -3.25 -29.37
C ALA A 637 -22.86 -4.50 -30.26
N GLY A 638 -23.48 -5.64 -29.96
CA GLY A 638 -23.46 -6.85 -30.77
C GLY A 638 -22.53 -7.96 -30.29
N ALA A 639 -21.98 -7.87 -29.07
CA ALA A 639 -21.26 -8.97 -28.42
C ALA A 639 -22.25 -10.03 -27.87
N LYS A 640 -21.76 -11.25 -27.64
CA LYS A 640 -22.59 -12.37 -27.16
C LYS A 640 -22.59 -12.42 -25.63
N VAL A 641 -23.54 -11.73 -25.00
CA VAL A 641 -23.69 -11.77 -23.54
C VAL A 641 -24.73 -12.84 -23.14
N PRO A 642 -24.37 -13.82 -22.30
CA PRO A 642 -25.35 -14.78 -21.79
C PRO A 642 -26.44 -14.08 -20.97
N GLY A 643 -27.71 -14.23 -21.34
CA GLY A 643 -28.82 -13.57 -20.63
C GLY A 643 -28.90 -13.93 -19.14
N ALA A 644 -28.56 -15.18 -18.79
CA ALA A 644 -28.50 -15.64 -17.40
C ALA A 644 -27.47 -14.86 -16.56
N MET A 645 -26.35 -14.45 -17.16
CA MET A 645 -25.29 -13.68 -16.50
C MET A 645 -25.78 -12.29 -16.11
N LEU A 646 -26.61 -11.65 -16.95
CA LEU A 646 -27.23 -10.35 -16.65
C LEU A 646 -28.30 -10.46 -15.55
N VAL A 647 -29.11 -11.52 -15.60
CA VAL A 647 -30.18 -11.75 -14.63
C VAL A 647 -29.60 -11.98 -13.24
N SER A 648 -28.62 -12.89 -13.11
CA SER A 648 -28.00 -13.19 -11.81
C SER A 648 -27.25 -11.99 -11.23
N ALA A 649 -26.58 -11.18 -12.07
CA ALA A 649 -25.94 -9.94 -11.63
C ALA A 649 -26.95 -8.90 -11.11
N ALA A 650 -28.13 -8.81 -11.73
CA ALA A 650 -29.19 -7.94 -11.24
C ALA A 650 -29.77 -8.46 -9.91
N ASP A 651 -30.01 -9.77 -9.80
CA ASP A 651 -30.49 -10.41 -8.57
C ASP A 651 -29.49 -10.19 -7.41
N ALA A 652 -28.18 -10.23 -7.70
CA ALA A 652 -27.11 -9.92 -6.74
C ALA A 652 -27.21 -8.49 -6.18
N LEU A 653 -27.55 -7.51 -7.02
CA LEU A 653 -27.71 -6.10 -6.60
C LEU A 653 -29.03 -5.85 -5.87
N GLU A 654 -30.13 -6.47 -6.30
CA GLU A 654 -31.42 -6.40 -5.61
C GLU A 654 -31.32 -6.93 -4.17
N HIS A 655 -30.53 -7.98 -3.95
CA HIS A 655 -30.26 -8.53 -2.63
C HIS A 655 -29.65 -7.51 -1.65
N LEU A 656 -28.88 -6.54 -2.15
CA LEU A 656 -28.20 -5.52 -1.36
C LEU A 656 -29.09 -4.30 -1.05
N GLN A 657 -30.30 -4.22 -1.59
CA GLN A 657 -31.12 -3.01 -1.55
C GLN A 657 -31.84 -2.80 -0.20
N ASN A 658 -31.70 -1.60 0.38
CA ASN A 658 -32.54 -1.13 1.49
C ASN A 658 -33.76 -0.30 1.01
N PRO A 659 -34.87 -0.30 1.77
CA PRO A 659 -36.05 0.51 1.45
C PRO A 659 -35.84 2.03 1.40
N ASN A 660 -34.81 2.55 2.10
CA ASN A 660 -34.42 3.95 2.15
C ASN A 660 -33.58 4.40 0.93
N GLY A 661 -33.20 3.48 0.04
CA GLY A 661 -32.37 3.77 -1.13
C GLY A 661 -30.86 3.61 -0.93
N SER A 662 -30.41 3.23 0.27
CA SER A 662 -29.02 2.78 0.47
C SER A 662 -28.84 1.33 0.06
N TYR A 663 -27.58 0.91 -0.16
CA TYR A 663 -27.26 -0.47 -0.51
C TYR A 663 -26.13 -1.03 0.35
N GLY A 664 -26.22 -2.32 0.67
CA GLY A 664 -25.14 -3.10 1.25
C GLY A 664 -23.91 -3.16 0.34
N TYR A 665 -22.77 -3.57 0.90
CA TYR A 665 -21.51 -3.56 0.15
C TYR A 665 -21.30 -4.86 -0.64
N MET A 666 -21.42 -5.99 0.04
CA MET A 666 -21.12 -7.33 -0.47
C MET A 666 -22.26 -8.29 -0.17
N TRP A 667 -22.39 -9.34 -0.98
CA TRP A 667 -23.46 -10.33 -0.89
C TRP A 667 -23.63 -10.90 0.53
N MET A 668 -22.53 -11.26 1.20
CA MET A 668 -22.56 -11.75 2.59
C MET A 668 -23.14 -10.75 3.60
N SER A 669 -22.97 -9.45 3.35
CA SER A 669 -23.50 -8.41 4.24
C SER A 669 -25.01 -8.19 4.04
N GLY A 670 -25.59 -8.82 3.02
CA GLY A 670 -26.95 -8.59 2.58
C GLY A 670 -27.20 -7.11 2.34
N LYS A 671 -28.32 -6.61 2.87
CA LYS A 671 -28.71 -5.21 2.75
C LYS A 671 -27.80 -4.26 3.55
N GLY A 672 -26.93 -4.77 4.42
CA GLY A 672 -26.16 -3.95 5.35
C GLY A 672 -27.03 -3.31 6.45
N ASP A 673 -26.42 -2.41 7.22
CA ASP A 673 -27.10 -1.68 8.29
C ASP A 673 -27.71 -0.38 7.75
N PRO A 674 -29.04 -0.20 7.77
CA PRO A 674 -29.68 1.04 7.36
C PRO A 674 -29.26 2.27 8.19
N ALA A 675 -28.67 2.10 9.37
CA ALA A 675 -28.12 3.20 10.16
C ALA A 675 -26.78 3.73 9.61
N LYS A 676 -26.12 3.00 8.71
CA LYS A 676 -24.83 3.35 8.10
C LYS A 676 -24.99 3.99 6.71
N GLU A 677 -25.97 4.88 6.57
CA GLU A 677 -26.27 5.57 5.30
C GLU A 677 -25.07 6.37 4.77
N ALA A 678 -24.28 7.00 5.65
CA ALA A 678 -23.13 7.81 5.26
C ALA A 678 -22.08 6.99 4.49
N GLU A 679 -21.74 5.80 4.98
CA GLU A 679 -20.80 4.88 4.34
C GLU A 679 -21.33 4.37 2.99
N ALA A 680 -22.64 4.07 2.91
CA ALA A 680 -23.29 3.55 1.71
C ALA A 680 -23.59 4.61 0.64
N SER A 681 -23.61 5.89 1.02
CA SER A 681 -24.10 7.01 0.21
C SER A 681 -23.43 7.08 -1.17
N LEU A 682 -22.10 6.97 -1.20
CA LEU A 682 -21.28 7.15 -2.40
C LEU A 682 -21.48 6.07 -3.47
N ARG A 683 -21.81 4.82 -3.07
CA ARG A 683 -22.03 3.70 -4.00
C ARG A 683 -23.49 3.52 -4.43
N SER A 684 -24.43 4.06 -3.66
CA SER A 684 -25.86 3.76 -3.82
C SER A 684 -26.44 4.20 -5.17
N PRO A 685 -26.12 5.40 -5.71
CA PRO A 685 -26.61 5.81 -7.04
C PRO A 685 -26.20 4.88 -8.18
N LEU A 686 -24.99 4.32 -8.13
CA LEU A 686 -24.48 3.37 -9.12
C LEU A 686 -25.34 2.09 -9.16
N TYR A 687 -25.71 1.57 -8.00
CA TYR A 687 -26.48 0.33 -7.91
C TYR A 687 -27.90 0.56 -8.42
N ALA A 688 -28.51 1.67 -8.00
CA ALA A 688 -29.83 2.08 -8.45
C ALA A 688 -29.86 2.31 -9.98
N LEU A 689 -28.83 2.95 -10.55
CA LEU A 689 -28.67 3.13 -11.99
C LEU A 689 -28.60 1.80 -12.73
N ALA A 690 -27.78 0.86 -12.25
CA ALA A 690 -27.64 -0.46 -12.86
C ALA A 690 -28.98 -1.20 -12.90
N LEU A 691 -29.70 -1.26 -11.77
CA LEU A 691 -31.02 -1.88 -11.68
C LEU A 691 -32.07 -1.16 -12.55
N LYS A 692 -32.05 0.18 -12.59
CA LYS A 692 -32.94 0.98 -13.44
C LYS A 692 -32.77 0.63 -14.92
N ARG A 693 -31.54 0.51 -15.40
CA ARG A 693 -31.23 0.24 -16.81
C ARG A 693 -31.53 -1.20 -17.24
N VAL A 694 -31.70 -2.12 -16.30
CA VAL A 694 -32.24 -3.47 -16.56
C VAL A 694 -33.72 -3.61 -16.17
N SER A 695 -34.42 -2.49 -15.96
CA SER A 695 -35.85 -2.44 -15.64
C SER A 695 -36.24 -3.19 -14.37
N ARG A 696 -35.32 -3.28 -13.41
CA ARG A 696 -35.52 -3.88 -12.08
C ARG A 696 -35.79 -2.85 -10.99
N LEU A 697 -35.59 -1.56 -11.28
CA LEU A 697 -35.88 -0.46 -10.38
C LEU A 697 -36.62 0.67 -11.10
N ASP A 698 -37.59 1.27 -10.42
CA ASP A 698 -38.28 2.46 -10.94
C ASP A 698 -37.49 3.75 -10.68
N THR A 699 -37.98 4.86 -11.22
CA THR A 699 -37.33 6.17 -11.05
C THR A 699 -37.36 6.65 -9.59
N GLN A 700 -38.36 6.25 -8.80
CA GLN A 700 -38.43 6.64 -7.39
C GLN A 700 -37.33 5.99 -6.56
N GLY A 701 -36.95 4.74 -6.87
CA GLY A 701 -35.80 4.08 -6.29
C GLY A 701 -34.48 4.78 -6.58
N VAL A 702 -34.31 5.31 -7.80
CA VAL A 702 -33.13 6.12 -8.18
C VAL A 702 -33.09 7.42 -7.38
N ILE A 703 -34.22 8.14 -7.28
CA ILE A 703 -34.33 9.38 -6.49
C ILE A 703 -33.92 9.14 -5.03
N LYS A 704 -34.44 8.09 -4.37
CA LYS A 704 -34.07 7.76 -2.99
C LYS A 704 -32.56 7.57 -2.83
N SER A 705 -31.90 6.89 -3.77
CA SER A 705 -30.45 6.69 -3.71
C SER A 705 -29.65 7.99 -3.85
N LEU A 706 -30.15 8.93 -4.66
CA LEU A 706 -29.55 10.26 -4.82
C LEU A 706 -29.82 11.16 -3.62
N ASP A 707 -31.00 11.06 -2.99
CA ASP A 707 -31.31 11.75 -1.74
C ASP A 707 -30.36 11.32 -0.62
N VAL A 708 -30.07 10.02 -0.49
CA VAL A 708 -29.07 9.49 0.45
C VAL A 708 -27.67 10.03 0.13
N PHE A 709 -27.30 10.10 -1.15
CA PHE A 709 -26.03 10.69 -1.57
C PHE A 709 -25.92 12.16 -1.12
N LEU A 710 -26.91 13.00 -1.48
CA LEU A 710 -26.88 14.43 -1.13
C LEU A 710 -26.93 14.67 0.38
N LYS A 711 -27.67 13.87 1.14
CA LYS A 711 -27.72 13.95 2.60
C LYS A 711 -26.32 13.83 3.25
N HIS A 712 -25.40 13.10 2.61
CA HIS A 712 -24.08 12.78 3.15
C HIS A 712 -22.91 13.34 2.33
N HIS A 713 -23.15 14.19 1.33
CA HIS A 713 -22.09 14.65 0.42
C HIS A 713 -20.99 15.47 1.10
N ASP A 714 -21.27 16.23 2.16
CA ASP A 714 -20.25 16.95 2.93
C ASP A 714 -19.24 15.98 3.57
N HIS A 715 -19.74 14.86 4.09
CA HIS A 715 -18.91 13.78 4.63
C HIS A 715 -18.05 13.15 3.52
N VAL A 716 -18.65 12.84 2.36
CA VAL A 716 -17.93 12.30 1.19
C VAL A 716 -16.79 13.22 0.76
N ILE A 717 -17.03 14.53 0.68
CA ILE A 717 -16.02 15.51 0.25
C ILE A 717 -14.89 15.64 1.28
N ALA A 718 -15.21 15.51 2.57
CA ALA A 718 -14.21 15.56 3.64
C ALA A 718 -13.19 14.41 3.55
N GLU A 719 -13.47 13.36 2.78
CA GLU A 719 -12.52 12.27 2.51
C GLU A 719 -11.52 12.58 1.38
N ARG A 720 -11.75 13.63 0.58
CA ARG A 720 -10.84 14.01 -0.52
C ARG A 720 -9.42 14.20 0.00
N GLY A 721 -8.46 13.64 -0.72
CA GLY A 721 -7.04 13.84 -0.41
C GLY A 721 -6.50 13.00 0.73
N LYS A 722 -7.29 12.10 1.33
CA LYS A 722 -6.78 11.13 2.32
C LYS A 722 -6.10 9.97 1.61
N SER A 723 -5.06 9.40 2.22
CA SER A 723 -4.28 8.29 1.64
C SER A 723 -4.69 6.91 2.15
N ILE A 724 -5.18 6.80 3.40
CA ILE A 724 -5.68 5.54 3.95
C ILE A 724 -7.18 5.45 3.75
N CYS A 725 -7.58 4.29 3.25
CA CYS A 725 -8.95 3.88 3.04
C CYS A 725 -9.63 3.50 4.37
N HIS A 726 -10.91 3.80 4.52
CA HIS A 726 -11.75 3.30 5.61
C HIS A 726 -11.36 3.74 7.03
N THR A 727 -10.75 4.90 7.17
CA THR A 727 -10.24 5.38 8.46
C THR A 727 -10.95 6.62 9.01
N GLY A 728 -11.72 7.33 8.18
CA GLY A 728 -12.63 8.37 8.66
C GLY A 728 -13.71 7.82 9.59
N GLN A 729 -14.42 8.71 10.30
CA GLN A 729 -15.46 8.37 11.28
C GLN A 729 -16.48 7.35 10.75
N GLU A 730 -16.86 7.47 9.48
CA GLU A 730 -17.86 6.62 8.83
C GLU A 730 -17.23 5.50 7.96
N GLY A 731 -15.90 5.39 7.91
CA GLY A 731 -15.22 4.33 7.16
C GLY A 731 -15.30 4.44 5.63
N THR A 732 -15.63 5.61 5.08
CA THR A 732 -15.60 5.86 3.62
C THR A 732 -14.17 5.83 3.09
N ALA A 733 -13.95 5.27 1.90
CA ALA A 733 -12.63 5.30 1.27
C ALA A 733 -12.49 6.41 0.23
N PRO A 734 -11.31 7.05 0.15
CA PRO A 734 -11.10 8.22 -0.70
C PRO A 734 -10.86 7.86 -2.19
N TYR A 735 -10.61 6.59 -2.53
CA TYR A 735 -10.23 6.16 -3.87
C TYR A 735 -11.35 6.09 -4.91
N TYR A 736 -12.60 6.39 -4.52
CA TYR A 736 -13.75 6.30 -5.41
C TYR A 736 -14.73 7.47 -5.28
N LEU A 737 -14.25 8.64 -4.84
CA LEU A 737 -15.10 9.82 -4.70
C LEU A 737 -15.60 10.27 -6.08
N LEU A 738 -14.68 10.56 -7.01
CA LEU A 738 -15.04 10.99 -8.37
C LEU A 738 -15.77 9.89 -9.15
N PHE A 739 -15.50 8.62 -8.84
CA PHE A 739 -16.30 7.49 -9.33
C PHE A 739 -17.78 7.64 -8.95
N GLY A 740 -18.05 7.83 -7.66
CA GLY A 740 -19.41 7.95 -7.16
C GLY A 740 -20.11 9.19 -7.72
N TYR A 741 -19.42 10.33 -7.83
CA TYR A 741 -19.95 11.53 -8.49
C TYR A 741 -20.31 11.27 -9.96
N ARG A 742 -19.46 10.57 -10.71
CA ARG A 742 -19.71 10.23 -12.12
C ARG A 742 -20.97 9.37 -12.28
N PHE A 743 -21.16 8.35 -11.44
CA PHE A 743 -22.37 7.52 -11.50
C PHE A 743 -23.60 8.20 -10.89
N ALA A 744 -23.45 9.11 -9.93
CA ALA A 744 -24.54 9.95 -9.45
C ALA A 744 -25.03 10.91 -10.54
N ALA A 745 -24.13 11.54 -11.30
CA ALA A 745 -24.48 12.38 -12.43
C ALA A 745 -25.19 11.58 -13.55
N GLU A 746 -24.72 10.36 -13.84
CA GLU A 746 -25.40 9.48 -14.79
C GLU A 746 -26.79 9.06 -14.30
N ALA A 747 -26.95 8.77 -13.00
CA ALA A 747 -28.24 8.49 -12.39
C ALA A 747 -29.20 9.70 -12.44
N VAL A 748 -28.70 10.92 -12.27
CA VAL A 748 -29.47 12.17 -12.47
C VAL A 748 -30.07 12.25 -13.88
N GLY A 749 -29.38 11.71 -14.89
CA GLY A 749 -29.87 11.61 -16.27
C GLY A 749 -31.14 10.75 -16.42
N GLU A 750 -31.39 9.79 -15.52
CA GLU A 750 -32.57 8.91 -15.55
C GLU A 750 -33.84 9.56 -14.94
N LEU A 751 -33.72 10.74 -14.33
CA LEU A 751 -34.83 11.46 -13.70
C LEU A 751 -35.60 12.30 -14.73
N PRO A 752 -36.86 12.69 -14.46
CA PRO A 752 -37.54 13.72 -15.23
C PRO A 752 -36.78 15.05 -15.15
N ALA A 753 -36.75 15.81 -16.26
CA ALA A 753 -35.98 17.06 -16.35
C ALA A 753 -36.27 18.05 -15.20
N SER A 754 -37.52 18.13 -14.74
CA SER A 754 -37.96 19.01 -13.65
C SER A 754 -37.35 18.69 -12.28
N GLN A 755 -36.77 17.51 -12.09
CA GLN A 755 -36.19 17.06 -10.82
C GLN A 755 -34.66 17.09 -10.81
N ARG A 756 -34.01 17.38 -11.94
CA ARG A 756 -32.54 17.27 -12.07
C ARG A 756 -31.78 18.46 -11.49
N ALA A 757 -32.39 19.64 -11.44
CA ALA A 757 -31.68 20.90 -11.21
C ALA A 757 -30.93 20.94 -9.87
N ALA A 758 -31.58 20.54 -8.76
CA ALA A 758 -30.95 20.57 -7.44
C ALA A 758 -29.73 19.64 -7.35
N TYR A 759 -29.86 18.42 -7.88
CA TYR A 759 -28.75 17.48 -7.97
C TYR A 759 -27.62 18.00 -8.83
N LYS A 760 -27.92 18.56 -10.01
CA LYS A 760 -26.90 19.12 -10.90
C LYS A 760 -26.09 20.21 -10.21
N THR A 761 -26.76 21.15 -9.55
CA THR A 761 -26.07 22.23 -8.80
C THR A 761 -25.16 21.68 -7.70
N ALA A 762 -25.65 20.76 -6.87
CA ALA A 762 -24.86 20.23 -5.75
C ALA A 762 -23.65 19.41 -6.25
N LEU A 763 -23.86 18.50 -7.20
CA LEU A 763 -22.79 17.66 -7.74
C LEU A 763 -21.74 18.48 -8.49
N THR A 764 -22.15 19.51 -9.27
CA THR A 764 -21.20 20.39 -9.95
C THR A 764 -20.32 21.12 -8.94
N HIS A 765 -20.92 21.73 -7.92
CA HIS A 765 -20.18 22.42 -6.87
C HIS A 765 -19.15 21.52 -6.19
N ASP A 766 -19.51 20.27 -5.93
CA ASP A 766 -18.60 19.33 -5.26
C ASP A 766 -17.48 18.83 -6.17
N VAL A 767 -17.77 18.52 -7.43
CA VAL A 767 -16.77 18.05 -8.41
C VAL A 767 -15.68 19.11 -8.62
N LEU A 768 -16.03 20.39 -8.65
CA LEU A 768 -15.06 21.48 -8.81
C LEU A 768 -14.02 21.55 -7.68
N LYS A 769 -14.36 21.04 -6.49
CA LYS A 769 -13.41 20.97 -5.38
C LYS A 769 -12.23 20.03 -5.71
N PHE A 770 -12.37 19.07 -6.62
CA PHE A 770 -11.27 18.14 -6.94
C PHE A 770 -10.27 18.69 -7.95
N ARG A 771 -10.52 19.87 -8.54
CA ARG A 771 -9.70 20.47 -9.58
C ARG A 771 -8.31 20.92 -9.08
N LYS A 772 -7.34 20.84 -9.98
CA LYS A 772 -5.94 21.27 -9.81
C LYS A 772 -5.58 22.41 -10.75
N ALA A 773 -4.48 23.10 -10.44
CA ALA A 773 -4.00 24.26 -11.17
C ALA A 773 -3.66 24.00 -12.65
N ASP A 774 -3.30 22.77 -12.99
CA ASP A 774 -2.97 22.35 -14.36
C ASP A 774 -4.17 21.80 -15.15
N GLY A 775 -5.39 21.98 -14.62
CA GLY A 775 -6.62 21.48 -15.24
C GLY A 775 -6.95 20.02 -14.92
N SER A 776 -6.06 19.28 -14.26
CA SER A 776 -6.33 17.93 -13.79
C SER A 776 -7.29 17.88 -12.60
N PHE A 777 -7.76 16.69 -12.24
CA PHE A 777 -8.62 16.44 -11.07
C PHE A 777 -8.04 15.29 -10.25
N LEU A 778 -8.22 15.34 -8.93
CA LEU A 778 -7.64 14.32 -8.04
C LEU A 778 -8.46 14.14 -6.76
N ASP A 779 -9.05 12.96 -6.60
CA ASP A 779 -9.63 12.49 -5.33
C ASP A 779 -8.63 11.70 -4.48
N TYR A 780 -7.88 10.79 -5.10
CA TYR A 780 -6.95 9.90 -4.45
C TYR A 780 -5.64 9.71 -5.21
N LEU A 781 -4.51 9.90 -4.53
CA LEU A 781 -3.18 9.86 -5.15
C LEU A 781 -2.92 8.61 -5.95
N SER A 782 -3.23 7.46 -5.37
CA SER A 782 -2.76 6.21 -5.95
C SER A 782 -3.61 5.74 -7.12
N VAL A 783 -4.73 6.40 -7.42
CA VAL A 783 -5.51 6.12 -8.64
C VAL A 783 -5.18 7.14 -9.74
N GLY A 784 -4.63 8.30 -9.40
CA GLY A 784 -4.00 9.22 -10.35
C GLY A 784 -4.89 10.32 -10.91
N ARG A 785 -4.25 11.29 -11.57
CA ARG A 785 -4.87 12.55 -12.03
C ARG A 785 -5.60 12.38 -13.36
N GLU A 786 -5.11 11.45 -14.17
CA GLU A 786 -5.68 11.03 -15.45
C GLU A 786 -7.05 10.41 -15.23
N TYR A 787 -7.14 9.45 -14.30
CA TYR A 787 -8.42 8.91 -13.85
C TYR A 787 -9.36 10.00 -13.34
N GLY A 788 -8.86 10.87 -12.45
CA GLY A 788 -9.67 11.93 -11.85
C GLY A 788 -10.21 12.88 -12.91
N ALA A 789 -9.37 13.31 -13.86
CA ALA A 789 -9.75 14.19 -14.96
C ALA A 789 -10.79 13.54 -15.88
N ALA A 790 -10.66 12.26 -16.21
CA ALA A 790 -11.62 11.54 -17.04
C ALA A 790 -12.99 11.39 -16.36
N MET A 791 -13.00 11.10 -15.05
CA MET A 791 -14.23 11.07 -14.25
C MET A 791 -14.87 12.44 -14.17
N ALA A 792 -14.09 13.49 -13.91
CA ALA A 792 -14.59 14.85 -13.81
C ALA A 792 -15.11 15.38 -15.15
N LEU A 793 -14.41 15.14 -16.26
CA LEU A 793 -14.83 15.49 -17.62
C LEU A 793 -16.21 14.91 -17.93
N THR A 794 -16.33 13.58 -17.80
CA THR A 794 -17.60 12.86 -18.03
C THR A 794 -18.72 13.38 -17.12
N THR A 795 -18.40 13.64 -15.85
CA THR A 795 -19.37 14.16 -14.87
C THR A 795 -19.85 15.54 -15.28
N LEU A 796 -18.94 16.47 -15.56
CA LEU A 796 -19.26 17.84 -15.94
C LEU A 796 -20.03 17.90 -17.27
N ASP A 797 -19.72 17.04 -18.24
CA ASP A 797 -20.51 16.91 -19.47
C ASP A 797 -21.98 16.61 -19.18
N MET A 798 -22.26 15.60 -18.36
CA MET A 798 -23.63 15.21 -17.99
C MET A 798 -24.36 16.31 -17.20
N LEU A 799 -23.64 16.96 -16.28
CA LEU A 799 -24.22 17.98 -15.40
C LEU A 799 -24.49 19.29 -16.15
N LEU A 800 -23.63 19.70 -17.08
CA LEU A 800 -23.78 20.93 -17.88
C LEU A 800 -24.69 20.75 -19.09
N SER A 801 -24.88 19.51 -19.58
CA SER A 801 -25.80 19.21 -20.68
C SER A 801 -27.24 19.64 -20.32
N PRO A 802 -27.93 20.44 -21.16
CA PRO A 802 -29.33 20.82 -20.93
C PRO A 802 -30.26 19.61 -20.83
N ASN A 803 -29.94 18.56 -21.59
CA ASN A 803 -30.76 17.35 -21.73
C ASN A 803 -30.26 16.17 -20.89
N GLY A 804 -29.07 16.25 -20.29
CA GLY A 804 -28.48 15.17 -19.48
C GLY A 804 -28.12 13.91 -20.27
N GLU A 805 -28.00 14.04 -21.59
CA GLU A 805 -27.44 13.02 -22.51
C GLU A 805 -25.95 13.27 -22.73
#